data_AF-A0A7W8N9L1-F1
#
_entry.id   AF-A0A7W8N9L1-F1
#
_cell.length_a   1.000
_cell.length_b   1.000
_cell.length_c   1.000
_cell.angle_alpha   90.00
_cell.angle_beta   90.00
_cell.angle_gamma   90.00
#
_symmetry.space_group_name_H-M   'P 1'
#
loop_
_entity.id
_entity.type
_entity.pdbx_description
1 polymer ?
#
loop_
_entity_poly.entity_id
_entity_poly.type
_entity_poly.pdbx_seq_one_letter_code
_entity_poly.pdbx_strand_id
1 'polypeptide(L)'
;MKVEGFYRSIAAALVALVILASAAVTSCSTDGSASKRAVETGVSPTADSPSATASPGVAALVIYNANVVTMDDNNASAQGVAVGPAGRIMKVGTNAQVLGLADKNTQRVDLRGATVLPGFIDPHSHMAGYAMYNDPEHWTDVSNVNVLFKPLPGTPGCLDAKDYQHCFVPVQTQQDVTARIKAAVAKIRQSGSQIDPLPVLAFNYDASRLGHGAGCSKPDGLGLDCETFENGLARPQLDAIAQDLPIYVTSESGHISYVNTRALQMLNICNTSVASGGCHAPTTNPTVESQLAEKGQLDEDLSLYATGKMQGLVLHRYAGLAETLLQKAATIYAQHGYTLAQEGAATIGDIGLYNNVLKNCLPTKCPFPLSAAMVAYDDSSPDFSSVVATGAAGRTLVGSNPLLTVAMLKSFTDGSPQGYTAFLNSPYMQVFAPFTNGGIFPQPYVGLPDLSEQQIQQRLYAAHAAGFPMLIHQIGDAAIGNAVRAVMASATKDHSVPPPGTHDVMLHAPMITTAQLDQLKTLNPGVVVSIMSTNVYYYGLPECQQVLGPQRTMNIYPARAVRDRGLHLTLHSDTPVTPPYPLFEIWVGVTRQTQQPPWYPNRNTRTCPVVFANNPAYPGDERISILDGIKAFTTNAAWQYGMTDRGSLATSNVADMVILSSNPLDPSVVANPNLLQNIRTLATVSYGRYIPNPTANQPPVWPN
;
A
#
# COMPACT_ATOMS: atom_id res chain seq x y z
N MET A 1 -27.50 -24.71 -30.04
CA MET A 1 -28.68 -25.21 -29.30
C MET A 1 -28.25 -26.45 -28.50
N LYS A 2 -28.32 -26.36 -27.16
CA LYS A 2 -28.09 -27.41 -26.15
C LYS A 2 -26.66 -27.99 -25.98
N VAL A 3 -25.73 -27.18 -25.46
CA VAL A 3 -24.69 -27.61 -24.46
C VAL A 3 -24.28 -26.39 -23.57
N GLU A 4 -25.25 -25.66 -23.02
CA GLU A 4 -25.00 -24.53 -22.06
C GLU A 4 -25.70 -24.73 -20.70
N GLY A 5 -26.33 -25.89 -20.48
CA GLY A 5 -27.17 -26.16 -19.30
C GLY A 5 -26.53 -26.96 -18.17
N PHE A 6 -25.27 -27.38 -18.28
CA PHE A 6 -24.67 -28.34 -17.31
C PHE A 6 -23.66 -27.70 -16.32
N TYR A 7 -23.12 -26.51 -16.61
CA TYR A 7 -22.19 -25.81 -15.71
C TYR A 7 -22.85 -24.77 -14.79
N ARG A 8 -24.14 -24.46 -14.99
CA ARG A 8 -24.89 -23.53 -14.12
C ARG A 8 -25.42 -24.15 -12.81
N SER A 9 -25.25 -25.45 -12.58
CA SER A 9 -25.83 -26.16 -11.43
C SER A 9 -24.82 -26.64 -10.36
N ILE A 10 -23.55 -26.23 -10.43
CA ILE A 10 -22.55 -26.55 -9.39
C ILE A 10 -22.18 -25.31 -8.54
N ALA A 11 -22.44 -24.10 -9.03
CA ALA A 11 -22.17 -22.86 -8.29
C ALA A 11 -23.27 -22.46 -7.28
N ALA A 12 -24.42 -23.15 -7.25
CA ALA A 12 -25.52 -22.86 -6.31
C ALA A 12 -25.67 -23.88 -5.17
N ALA A 13 -24.78 -24.88 -5.06
CA ALA A 13 -24.88 -25.97 -4.08
C ALA A 13 -23.76 -25.99 -3.02
N LEU A 14 -22.85 -25.01 -3.00
CA LEU A 14 -21.76 -24.92 -2.00
C LEU A 14 -21.91 -23.76 -0.99
N VAL A 15 -23.06 -23.07 -1.00
CA VAL A 15 -23.39 -22.00 -0.03
C VAL A 15 -24.35 -22.48 1.07
N ALA A 16 -24.73 -23.77 1.11
CA ALA A 16 -25.68 -24.31 2.11
C ALA A 16 -25.15 -25.52 2.90
N LEU A 17 -23.85 -25.62 3.17
CA LEU A 17 -23.30 -26.76 3.91
C LEU A 17 -22.10 -26.42 4.82
N VAL A 18 -22.23 -25.38 5.66
CA VAL A 18 -21.43 -25.22 6.91
C VAL A 18 -22.30 -24.61 8.03
N ILE A 19 -23.54 -25.06 8.17
CA ILE A 19 -24.32 -24.87 9.40
C ILE A 19 -24.90 -26.23 9.80
N LEU A 20 -24.47 -26.72 10.97
CA LEU A 20 -25.00 -27.84 11.75
C LEU A 20 -24.71 -29.27 11.23
N ALA A 21 -23.49 -29.74 11.50
CA ALA A 21 -23.26 -31.14 11.86
C ALA A 21 -23.01 -31.22 13.38
N SER A 22 -24.10 -31.19 14.16
CA SER A 22 -24.12 -31.69 15.54
C SER A 22 -25.42 -32.47 15.73
N ALA A 23 -25.28 -33.80 15.74
CA ALA A 23 -26.17 -34.80 16.31
C ALA A 23 -27.63 -34.88 15.82
N ALA A 24 -27.94 -35.94 15.07
CA ALA A 24 -29.17 -36.70 15.28
C ALA A 24 -28.97 -38.15 14.82
N VAL A 25 -28.67 -39.02 15.79
CA VAL A 25 -28.91 -40.46 15.67
C VAL A 25 -30.31 -40.74 16.21
N THR A 26 -30.95 -41.73 15.59
CA THR A 26 -32.17 -42.48 15.96
C THR A 26 -33.55 -41.91 15.59
N SER A 27 -34.10 -42.57 14.57
CA SER A 27 -35.52 -42.76 14.24
C SER A 27 -36.26 -43.61 15.29
N CYS A 28 -37.49 -43.25 15.65
CA CYS A 28 -38.74 -43.98 15.32
C CYS A 28 -39.90 -43.68 16.29
N SER A 29 -40.99 -43.20 15.68
CA SER A 29 -42.39 -43.65 15.81
C SER A 29 -43.23 -43.53 17.10
N THR A 30 -44.45 -43.03 16.84
CA THR A 30 -45.79 -43.25 17.42
C THR A 30 -46.24 -42.49 18.68
N ASP A 31 -47.34 -41.76 18.46
CA ASP A 31 -48.57 -41.59 19.24
C ASP A 31 -48.54 -41.03 20.67
N GLY A 32 -49.43 -40.06 20.92
CA GLY A 32 -49.88 -39.76 22.28
C GLY A 32 -50.36 -38.33 22.51
N SER A 33 -51.65 -38.21 22.77
CA SER A 33 -52.42 -37.00 23.06
C SER A 33 -52.04 -36.21 24.33
N ALA A 34 -52.51 -34.95 24.35
CA ALA A 34 -53.15 -34.24 25.47
C ALA A 34 -52.34 -33.22 26.34
N SER A 35 -52.80 -31.96 26.24
CA SER A 35 -53.28 -31.07 27.33
C SER A 35 -52.37 -30.72 28.53
N LYS A 36 -52.09 -29.41 28.63
CA LYS A 36 -52.05 -28.52 29.82
C LYS A 36 -51.36 -29.01 31.11
N ARG A 37 -50.30 -28.30 31.51
CA ARG A 37 -50.19 -27.60 32.82
C ARG A 37 -48.87 -26.81 32.93
N ALA A 38 -48.96 -25.63 33.52
CA ALA A 38 -47.83 -24.85 34.00
C ALA A 38 -47.30 -25.46 35.32
N VAL A 39 -45.98 -25.42 35.52
CA VAL A 39 -45.31 -25.56 36.83
C VAL A 39 -44.05 -24.69 36.82
N GLU A 40 -44.01 -23.72 37.74
CA GLU A 40 -42.80 -23.04 38.21
C GLU A 40 -41.97 -23.99 39.08
N THR A 41 -40.65 -24.01 38.89
CA THR A 41 -39.59 -24.11 39.92
C THR A 41 -38.29 -23.66 39.20
N GLY A 42 -37.43 -22.77 39.69
CA GLY A 42 -37.04 -22.49 41.07
C GLY A 42 -35.67 -23.09 41.35
N VAL A 43 -34.58 -22.52 40.80
CA VAL A 43 -33.21 -22.70 41.31
C VAL A 43 -32.41 -21.41 41.08
N SER A 44 -32.03 -20.75 42.18
CA SER A 44 -31.06 -19.63 42.21
C SER A 44 -29.62 -20.13 42.04
N PRO A 45 -28.73 -19.32 41.46
CA PRO A 45 -27.30 -19.61 41.38
C PRO A 45 -26.53 -18.97 42.56
N THR A 46 -25.54 -19.66 43.12
CA THR A 46 -24.52 -19.01 43.96
C THR A 46 -23.14 -19.57 43.63
N ALA A 47 -22.25 -18.66 43.20
CA ALA A 47 -20.80 -18.55 43.47
C ALA A 47 -19.88 -19.74 43.07
N ASP A 48 -18.72 -19.60 42.44
CA ASP A 48 -17.76 -18.51 42.41
C ASP A 48 -16.88 -18.58 41.14
N SER A 49 -16.64 -17.44 40.52
CA SER A 49 -15.42 -17.17 39.74
C SER A 49 -15.24 -15.65 39.70
N PRO A 50 -14.05 -15.11 40.04
CA PRO A 50 -13.86 -13.67 40.17
C PRO A 50 -13.83 -13.05 38.77
N SER A 51 -14.99 -12.55 38.34
CA SER A 51 -15.07 -11.49 37.35
C SER A 51 -14.48 -10.24 37.99
N ALA A 52 -13.23 -9.92 37.65
CA ALA A 52 -12.64 -8.61 37.92
C ALA A 52 -13.40 -7.57 37.08
N THR A 53 -14.50 -7.07 37.64
CA THR A 53 -15.18 -5.89 37.14
C THR A 53 -14.28 -4.70 37.40
N ALA A 54 -13.61 -4.21 36.34
CA ALA A 54 -12.78 -3.01 36.40
C ALA A 54 -13.62 -1.83 36.92
N SER A 55 -13.13 -1.15 37.96
CA SER A 55 -13.82 0.02 38.52
C SER A 55 -13.84 1.17 37.49
N PRO A 56 -15.01 1.80 37.23
CA PRO A 56 -15.07 3.00 36.41
C PRO A 56 -14.13 4.06 37.01
N GLY A 57 -13.09 4.45 36.26
CA GLY A 57 -12.11 5.46 36.71
C GLY A 57 -10.67 4.97 36.88
N VAL A 58 -10.39 3.67 36.71
CA VAL A 58 -9.01 3.13 36.76
C VAL A 58 -8.45 2.91 35.35
N ALA A 59 -7.23 3.37 35.11
CA ALA A 59 -6.51 3.18 33.86
C ALA A 59 -5.93 1.76 33.73
N ALA A 60 -6.01 1.17 32.54
CA ALA A 60 -5.32 -0.07 32.21
C ALA A 60 -3.83 0.18 31.88
N LEU A 61 -3.54 1.32 31.24
CA LEU A 61 -2.19 1.75 30.89
C LEU A 61 -2.01 3.23 31.24
N VAL A 62 -0.89 3.58 31.87
CA VAL A 62 -0.46 4.96 32.09
C VAL A 62 0.95 5.15 31.53
N ILE A 63 1.07 6.05 30.56
CA ILE A 63 2.33 6.52 29.99
C ILE A 63 2.63 7.87 30.63
N TYR A 64 3.81 8.05 31.21
CA TYR A 64 4.17 9.27 31.94
C TYR A 64 5.64 9.65 31.76
N ASN A 65 5.99 10.85 32.23
CA ASN A 65 7.32 11.45 32.09
C ASN A 65 7.74 11.55 30.62
N ALA A 66 6.83 12.07 29.79
CA ALA A 66 6.97 12.15 28.34
C ALA A 66 6.82 13.59 27.84
N ASN A 67 7.28 13.83 26.62
CA ASN A 67 6.86 14.97 25.82
C ASN A 67 5.67 14.55 24.95
N VAL A 68 4.44 14.99 25.27
CA VAL A 68 3.25 14.58 24.51
C VAL A 68 2.86 15.66 23.51
N VAL A 69 2.99 15.36 22.22
CA VAL A 69 2.51 16.18 21.11
C VAL A 69 1.13 15.65 20.72
N THR A 70 0.08 16.36 21.12
CA THR A 70 -1.30 15.84 21.09
C THR A 70 -1.97 15.92 19.72
N MET A 71 -1.53 16.86 18.86
CA MET A 71 -2.25 17.28 17.66
C MET A 71 -3.70 17.74 17.94
N ASP A 72 -3.94 18.20 19.17
CA ASP A 72 -5.19 18.80 19.64
C ASP A 72 -4.86 20.21 20.16
N ASP A 73 -5.42 21.22 19.49
CA ASP A 73 -5.19 22.64 19.81
C ASP A 73 -5.60 22.99 21.25
N ASN A 74 -6.47 22.19 21.89
CA ASN A 74 -6.91 22.39 23.27
C ASN A 74 -5.92 21.89 24.33
N ASN A 75 -4.91 21.08 23.94
CA ASN A 75 -3.97 20.44 24.85
C ASN A 75 -2.53 20.56 24.34
N ALA A 76 -2.03 21.79 24.24
CA ALA A 76 -0.71 22.10 23.66
C ALA A 76 0.50 21.60 24.48
N SER A 77 0.33 21.25 25.76
CA SER A 77 1.42 20.70 26.58
C SER A 77 0.91 19.61 27.53
N ALA A 78 1.39 18.37 27.37
CA ALA A 78 1.10 17.25 28.25
C ALA A 78 2.35 16.41 28.53
N GLN A 79 2.33 15.74 29.69
CA GLN A 79 3.45 14.93 30.21
C GLN A 79 3.13 13.43 30.25
N GLY A 80 1.87 13.06 30.03
CA GLY A 80 1.45 11.67 30.01
C GLY A 80 0.02 11.47 29.51
N VAL A 81 -0.31 10.19 29.31
CA VAL A 81 -1.62 9.72 28.82
C VAL A 81 -2.07 8.53 29.68
N ALA A 82 -3.30 8.57 30.16
CA ALA A 82 -3.97 7.46 30.82
C ALA A 82 -5.00 6.83 29.89
N VAL A 83 -4.94 5.51 29.74
CA VAL A 83 -5.77 4.71 28.82
C VAL A 83 -6.63 3.75 29.64
N GLY A 84 -7.92 3.72 29.34
CA GLY A 84 -8.88 2.83 29.99
C GLY A 84 -8.85 1.41 29.41
N PRO A 85 -9.50 0.45 30.08
CA PRO A 85 -9.53 -0.97 29.68
C PRO A 85 -10.18 -1.21 28.30
N ALA A 86 -11.01 -0.28 27.82
CA ALA A 86 -11.62 -0.34 26.50
C ALA A 86 -10.69 0.17 25.36
N GLY A 87 -9.41 0.47 25.66
CA GLY A 87 -8.46 0.97 24.67
C GLY A 87 -8.71 2.42 24.24
N ARG A 88 -9.41 3.20 25.08
CA ARG A 88 -9.69 4.62 24.85
C ARG A 88 -8.97 5.50 25.86
N ILE A 89 -8.60 6.70 25.44
CA ILE A 89 -7.90 7.69 26.26
C ILE A 89 -8.86 8.22 27.33
N MET A 90 -8.48 8.08 28.60
CA MET A 90 -9.22 8.67 29.73
C MET A 90 -8.76 10.10 29.97
N LYS A 91 -7.44 10.33 29.92
CA LYS A 91 -6.85 11.62 30.25
C LYS A 91 -5.53 11.85 29.51
N VAL A 92 -5.35 13.06 29.03
CA VAL A 92 -4.07 13.63 28.59
C VAL A 92 -3.77 14.80 29.53
N GLY A 93 -2.55 14.88 30.07
CA GLY A 93 -2.22 15.94 31.04
C GLY A 93 -0.88 15.78 31.74
N THR A 94 -0.77 16.36 32.94
CA THR A 94 0.44 16.28 33.78
C THR A 94 0.68 14.88 34.34
N ASN A 95 1.91 14.59 34.76
CA ASN A 95 2.27 13.32 35.39
C ASN A 95 1.35 12.98 36.58
N ALA A 96 1.08 13.97 37.44
CA ALA A 96 0.22 13.78 38.61
C ALA A 96 -1.22 13.40 38.23
N GLN A 97 -1.79 14.04 37.21
CA GLN A 97 -3.16 13.76 36.76
C GLN A 97 -3.31 12.35 36.20
N VAL A 98 -2.36 11.89 35.38
CA VAL A 98 -2.46 10.55 34.77
C VAL A 98 -2.07 9.44 35.75
N LEU A 99 -1.08 9.66 36.61
CA LEU A 99 -0.70 8.70 37.66
C LEU A 99 -1.78 8.57 38.74
N GLY A 100 -2.57 9.62 38.97
CA GLY A 100 -3.73 9.58 39.88
C GLY A 100 -4.84 8.61 39.42
N LEU A 101 -4.84 8.20 38.15
CA LEU A 101 -5.77 7.20 37.59
C LEU A 101 -5.21 5.77 37.64
N ALA A 102 -3.99 5.57 38.16
CA ALA A 102 -3.34 4.28 38.23
C ALA A 102 -3.58 3.56 39.56
N ASP A 103 -3.84 2.26 39.51
CA ASP A 103 -3.88 1.37 40.67
C ASP A 103 -2.70 0.37 40.65
N LYS A 104 -2.83 -0.75 41.38
CA LYS A 104 -1.85 -1.84 41.44
C LYS A 104 -1.85 -2.74 40.20
N ASN A 105 -2.91 -2.71 39.39
CA ASN A 105 -3.10 -3.52 38.19
C ASN A 105 -2.80 -2.72 36.90
N THR A 106 -2.73 -1.39 36.99
CA THR A 106 -2.35 -0.52 35.88
C THR A 106 -0.92 -0.80 35.41
N GLN A 107 -0.74 -1.03 34.10
CA GLN A 107 0.57 -1.01 33.47
C GLN A 107 1.10 0.42 33.45
N ARG A 108 2.26 0.67 34.05
CA ARG A 108 2.89 2.00 34.08
C ARG A 108 4.15 2.00 33.23
N VAL A 109 4.27 2.98 32.34
CA VAL A 109 5.42 3.13 31.43
C VAL A 109 6.03 4.53 31.62
N ASP A 110 7.23 4.57 32.20
CA ASP A 110 8.05 5.79 32.33
C ASP A 110 8.86 5.99 31.04
N LEU A 111 8.59 7.09 30.34
CA LEU A 111 9.23 7.40 29.07
C LEU A 111 10.53 8.19 29.18
N ARG A 112 10.91 8.66 30.38
CA ARG A 112 12.19 9.34 30.61
C ARG A 112 12.48 10.49 29.62
N GLY A 113 11.44 11.24 29.27
CA GLY A 113 11.50 12.37 28.34
C GLY A 113 11.31 12.02 26.86
N ALA A 114 11.08 10.74 26.51
CA ALA A 114 10.73 10.37 25.14
C ALA A 114 9.41 11.02 24.68
N THR A 115 9.17 11.06 23.38
CA THR A 115 8.04 11.77 22.78
C THR A 115 6.89 10.83 22.45
N VAL A 116 5.66 11.27 22.69
CA VAL A 116 4.41 10.59 22.30
C VAL A 116 3.68 11.44 21.27
N LEU A 117 3.26 10.82 20.18
CA LEU A 117 2.42 11.38 19.12
C LEU A 117 1.19 10.49 18.92
N PRO A 118 0.12 10.97 18.24
CA PRO A 118 -0.88 10.09 17.67
C PRO A 118 -0.22 9.01 16.81
N GLY A 119 -0.74 7.79 16.86
CA GLY A 119 -0.27 6.69 16.01
C GLY A 119 -0.36 7.08 14.54
N PHE A 120 0.64 6.67 13.75
CA PHE A 120 0.63 6.94 12.33
C PHE A 120 -0.44 6.09 11.64
N ILE A 121 -1.03 6.66 10.60
CA ILE A 121 -2.02 6.03 9.73
C ILE A 121 -1.40 6.02 8.33
N ASP A 122 -1.22 4.85 7.74
CA ASP A 122 -0.83 4.74 6.32
C ASP A 122 -2.10 4.90 5.47
N PRO A 123 -2.27 6.04 4.77
CA PRO A 123 -3.49 6.31 4.02
C PRO A 123 -3.49 5.65 2.64
N HIS A 124 -2.37 5.08 2.18
CA HIS A 124 -2.33 4.27 0.98
C HIS A 124 -1.11 3.35 0.88
N SER A 125 -1.39 2.05 0.99
CA SER A 125 -0.41 0.97 0.87
C SER A 125 -1.04 -0.32 0.38
N HIS A 126 -0.20 -1.26 -0.03
CA HIS A 126 -0.47 -2.67 -0.29
C HIS A 126 0.36 -3.53 0.68
N MET A 127 0.05 -3.40 1.97
CA MET A 127 0.90 -3.86 3.08
C MET A 127 1.34 -5.32 2.95
N ALA A 128 0.44 -6.21 2.51
CA ALA A 128 0.75 -7.64 2.39
C ALA A 128 1.93 -7.90 1.43
N GLY A 129 2.04 -7.11 0.35
CA GLY A 129 3.11 -7.21 -0.64
C GLY A 129 4.49 -6.98 -0.04
N TYR A 130 4.63 -6.11 0.97
CA TYR A 130 5.92 -5.83 1.61
C TYR A 130 6.55 -7.08 2.23
N ALA A 131 5.75 -7.89 2.94
CA ALA A 131 6.28 -9.09 3.57
C ALA A 131 6.59 -10.18 2.55
N MET A 132 5.80 -10.30 1.49
CA MET A 132 6.09 -11.20 0.37
C MET A 132 7.45 -10.86 -0.26
N TYR A 133 7.69 -9.59 -0.52
CA TYR A 133 8.95 -9.12 -1.11
C TYR A 133 10.12 -9.22 -0.13
N ASN A 134 9.85 -9.19 1.17
CA ASN A 134 10.83 -9.47 2.21
C ASN A 134 10.92 -10.97 2.59
N ASP A 135 10.46 -11.87 1.72
CA ASP A 135 10.60 -13.32 1.86
C ASP A 135 11.53 -13.91 0.78
N PRO A 136 12.85 -13.96 1.04
CA PRO A 136 13.86 -14.43 0.09
C PRO A 136 13.80 -15.94 -0.16
N GLU A 137 12.94 -16.69 0.56
CA GLU A 137 12.72 -18.09 0.25
C GLU A 137 11.95 -18.26 -1.06
N HIS A 138 10.97 -17.38 -1.31
CA HIS A 138 10.01 -17.50 -2.39
C HIS A 138 10.07 -16.34 -3.41
N TRP A 139 10.53 -15.16 -3.02
CA TRP A 139 10.68 -13.99 -3.89
C TRP A 139 12.14 -13.61 -4.10
N THR A 140 12.49 -13.27 -5.35
CA THR A 140 13.85 -12.87 -5.75
C THR A 140 13.93 -11.37 -5.97
N ASP A 141 14.66 -10.69 -5.10
CA ASP A 141 14.88 -9.24 -5.20
C ASP A 141 15.81 -8.92 -6.38
N VAL A 142 15.30 -8.21 -7.38
CA VAL A 142 16.10 -7.69 -8.51
C VAL A 142 16.16 -6.16 -8.52
N SER A 143 15.98 -5.54 -7.35
CA SER A 143 16.04 -4.08 -7.19
C SER A 143 17.45 -3.52 -7.35
N ASN A 144 17.50 -2.34 -7.97
CA ASN A 144 18.70 -1.52 -8.02
C ASN A 144 18.77 -0.61 -6.79
N VAL A 145 17.65 -0.29 -6.14
CA VAL A 145 17.59 0.56 -4.95
C VAL A 145 17.12 -0.17 -3.71
N ASN A 146 17.53 0.35 -2.56
CA ASN A 146 17.27 -0.27 -1.27
C ASN A 146 15.85 0.00 -0.76
N VAL A 147 14.86 -0.67 -1.34
CA VAL A 147 13.44 -0.57 -0.94
C VAL A 147 13.03 -1.55 0.16
N LEU A 148 13.94 -2.40 0.63
CA LEU A 148 13.71 -3.16 1.86
C LEU A 148 14.48 -2.58 3.04
N PHE A 149 15.24 -1.51 2.81
CA PHE A 149 16.14 -0.87 3.78
C PHE A 149 17.10 -1.84 4.48
N LYS A 150 17.53 -2.89 3.76
CA LYS A 150 18.54 -3.82 4.27
C LYS A 150 19.91 -3.11 4.31
N PRO A 151 20.76 -3.39 5.29
CA PRO A 151 22.11 -2.84 5.35
C PRO A 151 22.96 -3.22 4.12
N LEU A 152 23.82 -2.31 3.66
CA LEU A 152 24.76 -2.58 2.57
C LEU A 152 25.88 -3.55 3.00
N PRO A 153 26.45 -4.34 2.07
CA PRO A 153 27.66 -5.13 2.26
C PRO A 153 28.78 -4.40 3.00
N GLY A 154 29.30 -5.03 4.05
CA GLY A 154 30.40 -4.51 4.86
C GLY A 154 29.96 -3.63 6.04
N THR A 155 28.66 -3.41 6.23
CA THR A 155 28.13 -2.76 7.43
C THR A 155 27.90 -3.78 8.56
N PRO A 156 27.78 -3.36 9.84
CA PRO A 156 27.58 -4.30 10.95
C PRO A 156 26.34 -5.19 10.84
N GLY A 157 25.31 -4.76 10.09
CA GLY A 157 24.11 -5.53 9.82
C GLY A 157 24.18 -6.43 8.58
N CYS A 158 25.27 -6.37 7.82
CA CYS A 158 25.48 -7.14 6.60
C CYS A 158 26.98 -7.49 6.44
N LEU A 159 27.40 -8.57 7.11
CA LEU A 159 28.78 -9.05 7.11
C LEU A 159 29.10 -10.00 5.95
N ASP A 160 28.09 -10.71 5.43
CA ASP A 160 28.21 -11.58 4.25
C ASP A 160 27.35 -11.04 3.12
N ALA A 161 27.98 -10.50 2.07
CA ALA A 161 27.29 -9.97 0.90
C ALA A 161 26.44 -11.02 0.14
N LYS A 162 26.57 -12.31 0.46
CA LYS A 162 25.74 -13.39 -0.10
C LYS A 162 24.47 -13.65 0.71
N ASP A 163 24.35 -13.07 1.90
CA ASP A 163 23.18 -13.18 2.73
C ASP A 163 22.14 -12.12 2.34
N TYR A 164 21.42 -12.35 1.25
CA TYR A 164 20.37 -11.46 0.77
C TYR A 164 19.18 -11.33 1.74
N GLN A 165 19.11 -12.15 2.80
CA GLN A 165 18.10 -11.97 3.83
C GLN A 165 18.40 -10.72 4.66
N HIS A 166 19.67 -10.48 4.97
CA HIS A 166 20.11 -9.37 5.81
C HIS A 166 20.80 -8.25 5.03
N CYS A 167 21.29 -8.53 3.82
CA CYS A 167 22.04 -7.59 3.00
C CYS A 167 21.24 -7.01 1.85
N PHE A 168 21.36 -5.70 1.64
CA PHE A 168 20.98 -5.07 0.37
C PHE A 168 22.14 -5.12 -0.61
N VAL A 169 22.03 -5.96 -1.63
CA VAL A 169 22.94 -5.92 -2.77
C VAL A 169 22.16 -5.31 -3.93
N PRO A 170 22.57 -4.17 -4.50
CA PRO A 170 21.89 -3.59 -5.66
C PRO A 170 22.20 -4.38 -6.94
N VAL A 171 21.22 -4.54 -7.82
CA VAL A 171 21.55 -4.79 -9.25
C VAL A 171 22.02 -3.48 -9.87
N GLN A 172 23.06 -3.54 -10.68
CA GLN A 172 23.60 -2.34 -11.34
C GLN A 172 23.32 -2.38 -12.84
N THR A 173 23.08 -3.55 -13.41
CA THR A 173 22.92 -3.76 -14.85
C THR A 173 21.83 -4.79 -15.17
N GLN A 174 21.39 -4.84 -16.43
CA GLN A 174 20.46 -5.90 -16.89
C GLN A 174 21.06 -7.30 -16.74
N GLN A 175 22.38 -7.43 -16.83
CA GLN A 175 23.08 -8.69 -16.62
C GLN A 175 22.95 -9.18 -15.18
N ASP A 176 23.00 -8.26 -14.20
CA ASP A 176 22.81 -8.60 -12.78
C ASP A 176 21.38 -9.10 -12.51
N VAL A 177 20.37 -8.44 -13.10
CA VAL A 177 18.97 -8.88 -13.03
C VAL A 177 18.84 -10.31 -13.56
N THR A 178 19.35 -10.55 -14.77
CA THR A 178 19.33 -11.86 -15.41
C THR A 178 20.08 -12.92 -14.58
N ALA A 179 21.20 -12.56 -13.97
CA ALA A 179 21.99 -13.46 -13.13
C ALA A 179 21.22 -13.87 -11.87
N ARG A 180 20.50 -12.96 -11.22
CA ARG A 180 19.66 -13.28 -10.05
C ARG A 180 18.50 -14.22 -10.41
N ILE A 181 17.83 -13.97 -11.53
CA ILE A 181 16.75 -14.84 -12.01
C ILE A 181 17.30 -16.25 -12.34
N LYS A 182 18.48 -16.35 -12.97
CA LYS A 182 19.16 -17.64 -13.20
C LYS A 182 19.48 -18.38 -11.91
N ALA A 183 19.92 -17.67 -10.88
CA ALA A 183 20.17 -18.27 -9.56
C ALA A 183 18.87 -18.78 -8.91
N ALA A 184 17.77 -18.03 -9.02
CA ALA A 184 16.46 -18.45 -8.55
C ALA A 184 15.94 -19.70 -9.29
N VAL A 185 16.09 -19.76 -10.62
CA VAL A 185 15.80 -20.96 -11.41
C VAL A 185 16.59 -22.18 -10.90
N ALA A 186 17.89 -22.01 -10.65
CA ALA A 186 18.74 -23.08 -10.14
C ALA A 186 18.27 -23.56 -8.75
N LYS A 187 17.89 -22.63 -7.85
CA LYS A 187 17.33 -22.93 -6.53
C LYS A 187 16.05 -23.77 -6.63
N ILE A 188 15.10 -23.37 -7.49
CA ILE A 188 13.85 -24.12 -7.69
C ILE A 188 14.15 -25.53 -8.22
N ARG A 189 15.05 -25.68 -9.21
CA ARG A 189 15.42 -27.00 -9.76
C ARG A 189 16.07 -27.92 -8.73
N GLN A 190 16.88 -27.38 -7.83
CA GLN A 190 17.49 -28.15 -6.73
C GLN A 190 16.47 -28.65 -5.70
N SER A 191 15.34 -27.96 -5.52
CA SER A 191 14.28 -28.36 -4.58
C SER A 191 13.54 -29.66 -4.97
N GLY A 192 13.71 -30.15 -6.21
CA GLY A 192 13.12 -31.42 -6.66
C GLY A 192 11.61 -31.40 -6.90
N SER A 193 10.95 -30.22 -6.94
CA SER A 193 9.50 -30.13 -7.22
C SER A 193 9.20 -30.50 -8.68
N GLN A 194 8.82 -31.76 -8.93
CA GLN A 194 8.52 -32.29 -10.29
C GLN A 194 7.04 -32.36 -10.67
N ILE A 195 6.11 -32.04 -9.75
CA ILE A 195 4.67 -32.32 -9.97
C ILE A 195 3.91 -31.10 -10.52
N ASP A 196 4.39 -29.87 -10.27
CA ASP A 196 3.93 -28.63 -10.89
C ASP A 196 5.03 -27.57 -10.70
N PRO A 197 5.57 -26.92 -11.74
CA PRO A 197 6.67 -25.97 -11.57
C PRO A 197 6.17 -24.70 -10.88
N LEU A 198 6.59 -24.50 -9.63
CA LEU A 198 6.45 -23.21 -8.95
C LEU A 198 7.08 -22.11 -9.81
N PRO A 199 6.42 -20.94 -9.92
CA PRO A 199 7.00 -19.84 -10.68
C PRO A 199 8.23 -19.28 -10.00
N VAL A 200 9.18 -18.84 -10.83
CA VAL A 200 10.24 -17.94 -10.40
C VAL A 200 9.61 -16.56 -10.28
N LEU A 201 9.44 -16.10 -9.04
CA LEU A 201 8.96 -14.75 -8.75
C LEU A 201 10.17 -13.84 -8.52
N ALA A 202 10.34 -12.85 -9.38
CA ALA A 202 11.26 -11.73 -9.19
C ALA A 202 10.49 -10.42 -9.10
N PHE A 203 11.01 -9.44 -8.38
CA PHE A 203 10.29 -8.19 -8.10
C PHE A 203 11.24 -6.99 -8.00
N ASN A 204 10.67 -5.79 -8.04
CA ASN A 204 11.35 -4.50 -8.01
C ASN A 204 12.32 -4.29 -9.18
N TYR A 205 11.93 -4.76 -10.36
CA TYR A 205 12.68 -4.43 -11.57
C TYR A 205 12.40 -2.98 -11.97
N ASP A 206 13.45 -2.23 -12.30
CA ASP A 206 13.30 -0.89 -12.86
C ASP A 206 14.45 -0.62 -13.84
N ALA A 207 14.11 -0.59 -15.12
CA ALA A 207 15.09 -0.37 -16.18
C ALA A 207 15.64 1.06 -16.16
N SER A 208 14.89 2.06 -15.67
CA SER A 208 15.25 3.48 -15.76
C SER A 208 16.46 3.88 -14.91
N ARG A 209 16.83 3.04 -13.93
CA ARG A 209 17.94 3.26 -12.97
C ARG A 209 19.11 2.29 -13.11
N LEU A 210 19.10 1.45 -14.13
CA LEU A 210 20.25 0.59 -14.44
C LEU A 210 21.44 1.44 -14.95
N GLY A 211 22.65 1.01 -14.64
CA GLY A 211 23.89 1.54 -15.17
C GLY A 211 24.29 0.87 -16.49
N HIS A 212 25.53 1.13 -16.91
CA HIS A 212 26.08 0.64 -18.18
C HIS A 212 26.49 -0.84 -18.10
N GLY A 213 25.81 -1.69 -18.88
CA GLY A 213 26.17 -3.09 -19.13
C GLY A 213 26.70 -3.34 -20.55
N ALA A 214 27.13 -4.57 -20.83
CA ALA A 214 27.74 -4.94 -22.12
C ALA A 214 26.79 -4.84 -23.35
N GLY A 215 25.49 -4.75 -23.11
CA GLY A 215 24.43 -4.62 -24.14
C GLY A 215 23.96 -3.18 -24.37
N CYS A 216 24.68 -2.18 -23.84
CA CYS A 216 24.28 -0.79 -24.05
C CYS A 216 24.72 -0.30 -25.42
N SER A 217 23.78 0.34 -26.12
CA SER A 217 24.00 0.88 -27.47
C SER A 217 25.01 2.03 -27.50
N LYS A 218 25.32 2.60 -26.33
CA LYS A 218 26.25 3.71 -26.15
C LYS A 218 27.25 3.36 -25.03
N PRO A 219 28.55 3.70 -25.18
CA PRO A 219 29.59 3.49 -24.14
C PRO A 219 29.30 4.19 -22.82
N ASP A 220 28.39 5.16 -22.85
CA ASP A 220 27.86 5.89 -21.72
C ASP A 220 26.36 5.65 -21.57
N GLY A 221 25.77 4.53 -22.00
CA GLY A 221 24.33 4.32 -21.81
C GLY A 221 23.93 4.17 -20.32
N LEU A 222 22.83 4.79 -19.90
CA LEU A 222 22.15 4.47 -18.63
C LEU A 222 20.73 4.02 -18.88
N GLY A 223 20.26 3.15 -18.01
CA GLY A 223 18.89 2.67 -17.96
C GLY A 223 18.42 2.16 -19.31
N LEU A 224 17.53 2.92 -19.93
CA LEU A 224 16.85 2.58 -21.19
C LEU A 224 17.70 2.77 -22.45
N ASP A 225 18.90 3.36 -22.33
CA ASP A 225 19.91 3.33 -23.41
C ASP A 225 20.49 1.90 -23.62
N CYS A 226 20.18 0.99 -22.71
CA CYS A 226 20.60 -0.40 -22.73
C CYS A 226 19.46 -1.35 -23.09
N GLU A 227 19.78 -2.51 -23.65
CA GLU A 227 18.76 -3.55 -23.84
C GLU A 227 18.24 -4.04 -22.48
N THR A 228 16.94 -3.82 -22.27
CA THR A 228 16.20 -4.16 -21.05
C THR A 228 14.94 -4.97 -21.39
N PHE A 229 14.20 -5.45 -20.40
CA PHE A 229 12.92 -6.12 -20.65
C PHE A 229 11.90 -5.19 -21.32
N GLU A 230 11.91 -3.91 -20.92
CA GLU A 230 11.03 -2.86 -21.41
C GLU A 230 11.19 -2.59 -22.91
N ASN A 231 12.35 -2.92 -23.50
CA ASN A 231 12.58 -2.72 -24.93
C ASN A 231 11.81 -3.70 -25.85
N GLY A 232 10.74 -4.34 -25.35
CA GLY A 232 10.00 -5.38 -26.03
C GLY A 232 10.78 -6.69 -26.17
N LEU A 233 11.76 -6.92 -25.27
CA LEU A 233 12.67 -8.06 -25.26
C LEU A 233 12.45 -9.00 -24.06
N ALA A 234 11.47 -8.70 -23.20
CA ALA A 234 11.13 -9.51 -22.03
C ALA A 234 11.01 -11.01 -22.34
N ARG A 235 10.11 -11.40 -23.24
CA ARG A 235 9.86 -12.81 -23.57
C ARG A 235 11.11 -13.55 -24.07
N PRO A 236 11.83 -13.11 -25.13
CA PRO A 236 13.01 -13.83 -25.59
C PRO A 236 14.15 -13.85 -24.56
N GLN A 237 14.36 -12.77 -23.79
CA GLN A 237 15.39 -12.76 -22.74
C GLN A 237 15.07 -13.73 -21.61
N LEU A 238 13.82 -13.80 -21.16
CA LEU A 238 13.41 -14.72 -20.10
C LEU A 238 13.31 -16.18 -20.59
N ASP A 239 12.89 -16.43 -21.83
CA ASP A 239 12.92 -17.76 -22.45
C ASP A 239 14.36 -18.31 -22.57
N ALA A 240 15.35 -17.44 -22.79
CA ALA A 240 16.76 -17.82 -22.78
C ALA A 240 17.29 -18.23 -21.39
N ILE A 241 16.58 -17.88 -20.32
CA ILE A 241 16.89 -18.31 -18.95
C ILE A 241 16.27 -19.69 -18.68
N ALA A 242 14.97 -19.85 -18.93
CA ALA A 242 14.27 -21.13 -18.82
C ALA A 242 13.03 -21.16 -19.73
N GLN A 243 12.81 -22.31 -20.38
CA GLN A 243 11.65 -22.56 -21.24
C GLN A 243 10.61 -23.45 -20.55
N ASP A 244 11.03 -24.22 -19.55
CA ASP A 244 10.25 -25.21 -18.81
C ASP A 244 9.62 -24.65 -17.53
N LEU A 245 10.20 -23.60 -16.95
CA LEU A 245 9.71 -22.94 -15.74
C LEU A 245 9.04 -21.60 -16.08
N PRO A 246 7.90 -21.28 -15.45
CA PRO A 246 7.30 -19.96 -15.59
C PRO A 246 8.14 -18.94 -14.82
N ILE A 247 8.55 -17.87 -15.51
CA ILE A 247 9.28 -16.74 -14.92
C ILE A 247 8.38 -15.52 -14.95
N TYR A 248 8.26 -14.86 -13.80
CA TYR A 248 7.46 -13.66 -13.60
C TYR A 248 8.31 -12.61 -12.88
N VAL A 249 8.46 -11.44 -13.49
CA VAL A 249 9.25 -10.32 -12.96
C VAL A 249 8.36 -9.09 -12.84
N THR A 250 8.07 -8.61 -11.63
CA THR A 250 7.29 -7.37 -11.45
C THR A 250 8.18 -6.15 -11.48
N SER A 251 7.74 -5.11 -12.18
CA SER A 251 8.29 -3.76 -12.08
C SER A 251 8.15 -3.22 -10.65
N GLU A 252 9.09 -2.38 -10.22
CA GLU A 252 9.02 -1.68 -8.92
C GLU A 252 7.80 -0.76 -8.82
N SER A 253 7.27 -0.28 -9.95
CA SER A 253 6.03 0.52 -9.96
C SER A 253 4.77 -0.29 -9.63
N GLY A 254 4.82 -1.63 -9.73
CA GLY A 254 3.63 -2.49 -9.60
C GLY A 254 2.69 -2.51 -10.82
N HIS A 255 2.81 -1.56 -11.74
CA HIS A 255 1.94 -1.42 -12.92
C HIS A 255 2.31 -2.34 -14.08
N ILE A 256 3.54 -2.86 -14.10
CA ILE A 256 4.05 -3.66 -15.21
C ILE A 256 4.69 -4.93 -14.71
N SER A 257 4.55 -6.01 -15.46
CA SER A 257 5.28 -7.25 -15.24
C SER A 257 5.80 -7.87 -16.53
N TYR A 258 6.85 -8.66 -16.40
CA TYR A 258 7.56 -9.30 -17.51
C TYR A 258 7.53 -10.81 -17.36
N VAL A 259 7.21 -11.50 -18.44
CA VAL A 259 6.95 -12.94 -18.44
C VAL A 259 7.64 -13.66 -19.61
N ASN A 260 8.05 -14.89 -19.36
CA ASN A 260 8.49 -15.80 -20.42
C ASN A 260 7.30 -16.52 -21.08
N THR A 261 7.57 -17.31 -22.13
CA THR A 261 6.55 -18.08 -22.86
C THR A 261 5.78 -19.03 -21.92
N ARG A 262 6.46 -19.66 -20.96
CA ARG A 262 5.83 -20.62 -20.04
C ARG A 262 4.86 -19.94 -19.08
N ALA A 263 5.22 -18.78 -18.53
CA ALA A 263 4.32 -17.98 -17.71
C ALA A 263 3.13 -17.46 -18.54
N LEU A 264 3.36 -16.99 -19.77
CA LEU A 264 2.29 -16.52 -20.65
C LEU A 264 1.26 -17.62 -20.98
N GLN A 265 1.71 -18.85 -21.22
CA GLN A 265 0.83 -20.02 -21.37
C GLN A 265 -0.04 -20.25 -20.14
N MET A 266 0.56 -20.15 -18.94
CA MET A 266 -0.16 -20.36 -17.69
C MET A 266 -1.18 -19.26 -17.43
N LEU A 267 -0.83 -18.01 -17.74
CA LEU A 267 -1.73 -16.87 -17.63
C LEU A 267 -2.90 -16.97 -18.63
N ASN A 268 -2.66 -17.55 -19.81
CA ASN A 268 -3.66 -17.78 -20.86
C ASN A 268 -4.33 -16.47 -21.30
N ILE A 269 -3.54 -15.48 -21.72
CA ILE A 269 -4.01 -14.15 -22.12
C ILE A 269 -4.51 -14.15 -23.56
N CYS A 270 -5.69 -13.59 -23.81
CA CYS A 270 -6.32 -13.56 -25.13
C CYS A 270 -5.45 -12.86 -26.19
N ASN A 271 -5.60 -13.31 -27.44
CA ASN A 271 -4.91 -12.79 -28.64
C ASN A 271 -3.37 -12.94 -28.63
N THR A 272 -2.81 -13.74 -27.72
CA THR A 272 -1.41 -14.14 -27.75
C THR A 272 -1.23 -15.44 -28.53
N SER A 273 -0.02 -15.70 -29.05
CA SER A 273 0.33 -16.90 -29.82
C SER A 273 0.24 -18.20 -29.03
N VAL A 274 0.17 -18.10 -27.71
CA VAL A 274 0.07 -19.24 -26.78
C VAL A 274 -1.30 -19.37 -26.12
N ALA A 275 -2.23 -18.48 -26.44
CA ALA A 275 -3.59 -18.51 -25.92
C ALA A 275 -4.32 -19.78 -26.36
N SER A 276 -5.17 -20.28 -25.47
CA SER A 276 -6.10 -21.38 -25.71
C SER A 276 -7.53 -20.96 -25.36
N GLY A 277 -8.51 -21.86 -25.50
CA GLY A 277 -9.90 -21.56 -25.15
C GLY A 277 -10.06 -21.13 -23.69
N GLY A 278 -10.96 -20.18 -23.42
CA GLY A 278 -11.20 -19.65 -22.06
C GLY A 278 -10.10 -18.71 -21.56
N CYS A 279 -9.47 -17.95 -22.46
CA CYS A 279 -8.43 -16.99 -22.13
C CYS A 279 -8.95 -15.78 -21.31
N HIS A 280 -8.05 -15.14 -20.56
CA HIS A 280 -8.29 -13.89 -19.86
C HIS A 280 -8.08 -12.72 -20.84
N ALA A 281 -9.09 -11.85 -20.97
CA ALA A 281 -9.03 -10.69 -21.85
C ALA A 281 -8.71 -9.44 -21.02
N PRO A 282 -7.77 -8.60 -21.46
CA PRO A 282 -7.59 -7.27 -20.88
C PRO A 282 -8.89 -6.47 -20.95
N THR A 283 -9.14 -5.67 -19.93
CA THR A 283 -10.30 -4.78 -19.79
C THR A 283 -9.96 -3.34 -20.14
N THR A 284 -8.70 -2.97 -20.01
CA THR A 284 -8.13 -1.71 -20.50
C THR A 284 -7.36 -1.95 -21.79
N ASN A 285 -7.36 -0.96 -22.69
CA ASN A 285 -6.56 -0.93 -23.92
C ASN A 285 -6.33 -2.30 -24.63
N PRO A 286 -7.38 -3.12 -24.89
CA PRO A 286 -7.22 -4.57 -25.02
C PRO A 286 -6.41 -5.01 -26.24
N THR A 287 -6.40 -4.19 -27.29
CA THR A 287 -5.57 -4.47 -28.48
C THR A 287 -4.09 -4.23 -28.19
N VAL A 288 -3.77 -3.12 -27.52
CA VAL A 288 -2.39 -2.74 -27.20
C VAL A 288 -1.80 -3.72 -26.20
N GLU A 289 -2.53 -3.98 -25.13
CA GLU A 289 -2.06 -4.85 -24.05
C GLU A 289 -1.86 -6.30 -24.52
N SER A 290 -2.75 -6.85 -25.36
CA SER A 290 -2.51 -8.16 -25.97
C SER A 290 -1.25 -8.18 -26.86
N GLN A 291 -0.95 -7.09 -27.58
CA GLN A 291 0.26 -6.99 -28.41
C GLN A 291 1.55 -6.89 -27.57
N LEU A 292 1.49 -6.24 -26.42
CA LEU A 292 2.58 -6.20 -25.45
C LEU A 292 2.75 -7.55 -24.73
N ALA A 293 1.64 -8.20 -24.38
CA ALA A 293 1.65 -9.51 -23.75
C ALA A 293 2.32 -10.55 -24.64
N GLU A 294 2.16 -10.45 -25.96
CA GLU A 294 2.88 -11.29 -26.94
C GLU A 294 4.40 -11.13 -26.85
N LYS A 295 4.88 -9.94 -26.48
CA LYS A 295 6.30 -9.62 -26.23
C LYS A 295 6.75 -9.96 -24.81
N GLY A 296 5.85 -10.48 -23.98
CA GLY A 296 6.09 -10.82 -22.58
C GLY A 296 6.07 -9.63 -21.64
N GLN A 297 5.43 -8.52 -22.01
CA GLN A 297 5.20 -7.37 -21.13
C GLN A 297 3.69 -7.27 -20.86
N LEU A 298 3.31 -7.27 -19.59
CA LEU A 298 1.93 -7.15 -19.13
C LEU A 298 1.79 -5.80 -18.43
N ASP A 299 0.89 -4.97 -18.94
CA ASP A 299 0.65 -3.62 -18.42
C ASP A 299 -0.68 -3.59 -17.66
N GLU A 300 -0.78 -2.70 -16.67
CA GLU A 300 -1.99 -2.36 -15.92
C GLU A 300 -2.78 -3.56 -15.40
N ASP A 301 -4.00 -3.79 -15.88
CA ASP A 301 -4.89 -4.84 -15.36
C ASP A 301 -4.35 -6.25 -15.63
N LEU A 302 -3.66 -6.49 -16.76
CA LEU A 302 -2.96 -7.75 -17.00
C LEU A 302 -1.82 -7.97 -16.00
N SER A 303 -1.13 -6.92 -15.58
CA SER A 303 -0.09 -7.01 -14.54
C SER A 303 -0.69 -7.34 -13.18
N LEU A 304 -1.82 -6.73 -12.81
CA LEU A 304 -2.54 -7.03 -11.57
C LEU A 304 -3.08 -8.47 -11.57
N TYR A 305 -3.72 -8.88 -12.66
CA TYR A 305 -4.18 -10.27 -12.88
C TYR A 305 -3.02 -11.26 -12.74
N ALA A 306 -1.91 -11.01 -13.42
CA ALA A 306 -0.73 -11.87 -13.37
C ALA A 306 -0.11 -11.91 -11.98
N THR A 307 -0.02 -10.78 -11.28
CA THR A 307 0.45 -10.71 -9.89
C THR A 307 -0.39 -11.63 -9.00
N GLY A 308 -1.71 -11.46 -9.00
CA GLY A 308 -2.62 -12.27 -8.18
C GLY A 308 -2.53 -13.76 -8.50
N LYS A 309 -2.47 -14.13 -9.79
CA LYS A 309 -2.37 -15.52 -10.21
C LYS A 309 -1.01 -16.14 -9.85
N MET A 310 0.09 -15.47 -10.16
CA MET A 310 1.44 -16.01 -9.99
C MET A 310 1.86 -16.08 -8.52
N GLN A 311 1.58 -15.04 -7.74
CA GLN A 311 1.81 -15.06 -6.30
C GLN A 311 0.85 -16.03 -5.61
N GLY A 312 -0.41 -16.08 -6.06
CA GLY A 312 -1.41 -17.01 -5.57
C GLY A 312 -0.95 -18.47 -5.65
N LEU A 313 -0.28 -18.90 -6.73
CA LEU A 313 0.25 -20.25 -6.85
C LEU A 313 1.24 -20.61 -5.73
N VAL A 314 2.13 -19.67 -5.37
CA VAL A 314 3.07 -19.86 -4.27
C VAL A 314 2.32 -19.91 -2.94
N LEU A 315 1.44 -18.94 -2.67
CA LEU A 315 0.70 -18.87 -1.41
C LEU A 315 -0.20 -20.10 -1.19
N HIS A 316 -0.83 -20.64 -2.24
CA HIS A 316 -1.65 -21.86 -2.16
C HIS A 316 -0.80 -23.12 -1.93
N ARG A 317 0.45 -23.14 -2.41
CA ARG A 317 1.36 -24.27 -2.20
C ARG A 317 1.78 -24.41 -0.74
N TYR A 318 1.94 -23.30 -0.04
CA TYR A 318 2.46 -23.23 1.32
C TYR A 318 1.36 -22.79 2.30
N ALA A 319 0.64 -23.76 2.86
CA ALA A 319 -0.44 -23.51 3.81
C ALA A 319 0.02 -22.62 4.98
N GLY A 320 -0.73 -21.55 5.26
CA GLY A 320 -0.43 -20.60 6.35
C GLY A 320 0.60 -19.52 6.00
N LEU A 321 1.20 -19.56 4.79
CA LEU A 321 2.21 -18.58 4.38
C LEU A 321 1.60 -17.17 4.27
N ALA A 322 0.42 -17.03 3.67
CA ALA A 322 -0.25 -15.74 3.51
C ALA A 322 -0.53 -15.06 4.85
N GLU A 323 -1.06 -15.80 5.84
CA GLU A 323 -1.31 -15.30 7.19
C GLU A 323 0.00 -14.90 7.89
N THR A 324 1.04 -15.71 7.74
CA THR A 324 2.36 -15.46 8.36
C THR A 324 3.00 -14.20 7.79
N LEU A 325 2.99 -14.04 6.46
CA LEU A 325 3.52 -12.86 5.79
C LEU A 325 2.70 -11.62 6.16
N LEU A 326 1.38 -11.71 6.21
CA LEU A 326 0.54 -10.59 6.63
C LEU A 326 0.83 -10.15 8.07
N GLN A 327 1.00 -11.09 9.00
CA GLN A 327 1.40 -10.79 10.39
C GLN A 327 2.79 -10.17 10.48
N LYS A 328 3.74 -10.64 9.65
CA LYS A 328 5.08 -10.06 9.54
C LYS A 328 5.01 -8.62 9.02
N ALA A 329 4.23 -8.35 7.98
CA ALA A 329 4.02 -7.01 7.45
C ALA A 329 3.44 -6.08 8.52
N ALA A 330 2.38 -6.51 9.19
CA ALA A 330 1.75 -5.73 10.25
C ALA A 330 2.72 -5.46 11.42
N THR A 331 3.56 -6.43 11.77
CA THR A 331 4.63 -6.24 12.77
C THR A 331 5.61 -5.16 12.34
N ILE A 332 6.04 -5.16 11.08
CA ILE A 332 6.95 -4.14 10.54
C ILE A 332 6.29 -2.77 10.61
N TYR A 333 5.04 -2.62 10.16
CA TYR A 333 4.30 -1.36 10.27
C TYR A 333 4.22 -0.85 11.71
N ALA A 334 3.92 -1.74 12.66
CA ALA A 334 3.92 -1.38 14.07
C ALA A 334 5.31 -0.96 14.59
N GLN A 335 6.41 -1.54 14.07
CA GLN A 335 7.78 -1.10 14.41
C GLN A 335 8.06 0.33 13.90
N HIS A 336 7.32 0.81 12.91
CA HIS A 336 7.43 2.18 12.38
C HIS A 336 6.40 3.16 12.95
N GLY A 337 5.54 2.72 13.87
CA GLY A 337 4.60 3.60 14.57
C GLY A 337 3.17 3.59 14.02
N TYR A 338 2.87 2.74 13.04
CA TYR A 338 1.53 2.68 12.47
C TYR A 338 0.55 1.94 13.38
N THR A 339 -0.65 2.50 13.52
CA THR A 339 -1.79 1.90 14.23
C THR A 339 -2.96 1.60 13.29
N LEU A 340 -2.93 2.14 12.08
CA LEU A 340 -3.81 1.79 10.97
C LEU A 340 -3.01 1.75 9.67
N ALA A 341 -3.26 0.76 8.82
CA ALA A 341 -2.73 0.71 7.47
C ALA A 341 -3.80 0.36 6.44
N GLN A 342 -3.64 0.88 5.22
CA GLN A 342 -4.53 0.58 4.11
C GLN A 342 -4.08 -0.69 3.36
N GLU A 343 -5.05 -1.43 2.81
CA GLU A 343 -4.83 -2.34 1.68
C GLU A 343 -5.53 -1.74 0.45
N GLY A 344 -4.74 -1.22 -0.50
CA GLY A 344 -5.13 -0.20 -1.48
C GLY A 344 -5.78 -0.71 -2.77
N ALA A 345 -5.89 -2.02 -2.95
CA ALA A 345 -6.61 -2.69 -4.04
C ALA A 345 -6.99 -4.12 -3.63
N ALA A 346 -7.77 -4.23 -2.56
CA ALA A 346 -8.13 -5.49 -1.94
C ALA A 346 -9.20 -6.24 -2.74
N THR A 347 -8.89 -7.47 -3.13
CA THR A 347 -9.89 -8.41 -3.63
C THR A 347 -10.74 -8.95 -2.48
N ILE A 348 -11.83 -9.66 -2.79
CA ILE A 348 -12.62 -10.35 -1.76
C ILE A 348 -11.79 -11.41 -0.99
N GLY A 349 -10.78 -12.00 -1.65
CA GLY A 349 -9.85 -12.95 -1.03
C GLY A 349 -8.98 -12.27 0.03
N ASP A 350 -8.43 -11.09 -0.29
CA ASP A 350 -7.62 -10.29 0.63
C ASP A 350 -8.44 -9.86 1.85
N ILE A 351 -9.66 -9.36 1.63
CA ILE A 351 -10.58 -9.00 2.72
C ILE A 351 -10.85 -10.22 3.61
N GLY A 352 -11.04 -11.41 3.03
CA GLY A 352 -11.18 -12.66 3.77
C GLY A 352 -9.95 -13.02 4.60
N LEU A 353 -8.76 -12.91 4.03
CA LEU A 353 -7.48 -13.16 4.72
C LEU A 353 -7.31 -12.24 5.93
N TYR A 354 -7.45 -10.93 5.73
CA TYR A 354 -7.34 -9.94 6.82
C TYR A 354 -8.38 -10.21 7.90
N ASN A 355 -9.63 -10.48 7.51
CA ASN A 355 -10.70 -10.78 8.45
C ASN A 355 -10.41 -12.05 9.27
N ASN A 356 -9.87 -13.10 8.65
CA ASN A 356 -9.49 -14.34 9.34
C ASN A 356 -8.35 -14.11 10.35
N VAL A 357 -7.33 -13.32 9.98
CA VAL A 357 -6.22 -12.98 10.88
C VAL A 357 -6.71 -12.12 12.05
N LEU A 358 -7.53 -11.10 11.78
CA LEU A 358 -8.02 -10.14 12.78
C LEU A 358 -9.12 -10.68 13.68
N LYS A 359 -9.98 -11.60 13.21
CA LYS A 359 -11.04 -12.23 14.04
C LYS A 359 -10.50 -12.93 15.28
N ASN A 360 -9.27 -13.44 15.20
CA ASN A 360 -8.61 -14.17 16.28
C ASN A 360 -7.84 -13.25 17.25
N CYS A 361 -7.95 -11.93 17.09
CA CYS A 361 -7.30 -10.97 17.98
C CYS A 361 -8.04 -10.83 19.32
N LEU A 362 -7.40 -11.34 20.37
CA LEU A 362 -7.79 -11.10 21.75
C LEU A 362 -6.97 -9.93 22.34
N PRO A 363 -7.47 -9.25 23.39
CA PRO A 363 -6.75 -8.12 24.02
C PRO A 363 -5.30 -8.44 24.43
N THR A 364 -5.02 -9.68 24.83
CA THR A 364 -3.69 -10.15 25.27
C THR A 364 -2.92 -10.94 24.20
N LYS A 365 -3.56 -11.28 23.08
CA LYS A 365 -2.96 -12.06 22.00
C LYS A 365 -3.58 -11.66 20.68
N CYS A 366 -2.87 -10.82 19.94
CA CYS A 366 -3.25 -10.43 18.59
C CYS A 366 -1.99 -10.41 17.73
N PRO A 367 -1.87 -11.35 16.79
CA PRO A 367 -0.70 -11.43 15.93
C PRO A 367 -0.66 -10.29 14.89
N PHE A 368 -1.72 -9.48 14.81
CA PHE A 368 -1.84 -8.34 13.91
C PHE A 368 -1.92 -7.04 14.73
N PRO A 369 -0.81 -6.30 14.91
CA PRO A 369 -0.73 -5.25 15.92
C PRO A 369 -1.51 -3.96 15.61
N LEU A 370 -2.05 -3.78 14.40
CA LEU A 370 -2.78 -2.57 13.97
C LEU A 370 -4.24 -2.83 13.56
N SER A 371 -4.96 -1.78 13.20
CA SER A 371 -6.21 -1.89 12.42
C SER A 371 -5.94 -1.80 10.93
N ALA A 372 -6.87 -2.26 10.10
CA ALA A 372 -6.74 -2.21 8.65
C ALA A 372 -7.96 -1.58 7.98
N ALA A 373 -7.69 -0.78 6.94
CA ALA A 373 -8.70 -0.23 6.05
C ALA A 373 -8.56 -0.85 4.66
N MET A 374 -9.56 -1.60 4.22
CA MET A 374 -9.58 -2.25 2.91
C MET A 374 -10.19 -1.30 1.89
N VAL A 375 -9.52 -1.11 0.76
CA VAL A 375 -10.06 -0.43 -0.42
C VAL A 375 -10.36 -1.49 -1.46
N ALA A 376 -11.63 -1.74 -1.74
CA ALA A 376 -12.04 -2.85 -2.59
C ALA A 376 -11.71 -2.61 -4.07
N TYR A 377 -11.23 -3.66 -4.74
CA TYR A 377 -10.94 -3.69 -6.17
C TYR A 377 -11.22 -5.08 -6.77
N ASP A 378 -11.71 -5.10 -8.02
CA ASP A 378 -11.95 -6.28 -8.85
C ASP A 378 -12.17 -5.81 -10.30
N ASP A 379 -11.22 -6.07 -11.18
CA ASP A 379 -11.23 -5.63 -12.59
C ASP A 379 -11.93 -6.61 -13.54
N SER A 380 -12.58 -7.66 -13.04
CA SER A 380 -13.26 -8.64 -13.90
C SER A 380 -14.43 -8.10 -14.71
N SER A 381 -14.87 -6.86 -14.45
CA SER A 381 -15.89 -6.17 -15.26
C SER A 381 -15.42 -4.78 -15.72
N PRO A 382 -15.63 -4.41 -16.99
CA PRO A 382 -15.22 -3.09 -17.50
C PRO A 382 -16.11 -1.95 -16.97
N ASP A 383 -17.31 -2.26 -16.51
CA ASP A 383 -18.34 -1.30 -16.09
C ASP A 383 -18.32 -0.99 -14.58
N PHE A 384 -17.31 -1.48 -13.85
CA PHE A 384 -17.10 -1.25 -12.42
C PHE A 384 -18.08 -1.98 -11.48
N SER A 385 -18.98 -2.80 -12.02
CA SER A 385 -19.97 -3.55 -11.22
C SER A 385 -19.32 -4.58 -10.29
N SER A 386 -18.23 -5.22 -10.72
CA SER A 386 -17.43 -6.15 -9.92
C SER A 386 -16.80 -5.46 -8.69
N VAL A 387 -16.26 -4.25 -8.84
CA VAL A 387 -15.67 -3.48 -7.73
C VAL A 387 -16.75 -3.16 -6.67
N VAL A 388 -17.91 -2.68 -7.11
CA VAL A 388 -19.04 -2.39 -6.22
C VAL A 388 -19.50 -3.66 -5.49
N ALA A 389 -19.63 -4.78 -6.21
CA ALA A 389 -20.01 -6.06 -5.63
C ALA A 389 -18.99 -6.54 -4.57
N THR A 390 -17.69 -6.42 -4.87
CA THR A 390 -16.61 -6.76 -3.94
C THR A 390 -16.64 -5.89 -2.69
N GLY A 391 -16.88 -4.58 -2.82
CA GLY A 391 -17.05 -3.69 -1.67
C GLY A 391 -18.23 -4.10 -0.77
N ALA A 392 -19.40 -4.36 -1.36
CA ALA A 392 -20.59 -4.78 -0.63
C ALA A 392 -20.42 -6.16 0.06
N ALA A 393 -19.86 -7.13 -0.66
CA ALA A 393 -19.53 -8.45 -0.13
C ALA A 393 -18.48 -8.34 1.00
N GLY A 394 -17.49 -7.48 0.82
CA GLY A 394 -16.46 -7.19 1.81
C GLY A 394 -17.04 -6.63 3.11
N ARG A 395 -17.92 -5.62 3.05
CA ARG A 395 -18.62 -5.10 4.24
C ARG A 395 -19.42 -6.19 4.96
N THR A 396 -20.09 -7.06 4.20
CA THR A 396 -20.83 -8.20 4.76
C THR A 396 -19.90 -9.19 5.47
N LEU A 397 -18.75 -9.48 4.86
CA LEU A 397 -17.75 -10.41 5.37
C LEU A 397 -17.07 -9.89 6.65
N VAL A 398 -16.73 -8.60 6.67
CA VAL A 398 -16.11 -7.92 7.82
C VAL A 398 -17.08 -7.81 9.00
N GLY A 399 -18.36 -7.52 8.73
CA GLY A 399 -19.39 -7.41 9.76
C GLY A 399 -19.06 -6.33 10.80
N SER A 400 -19.10 -6.68 12.08
CA SER A 400 -18.86 -5.76 13.20
C SER A 400 -17.43 -5.82 13.76
N ASN A 401 -16.45 -6.28 12.97
CA ASN A 401 -15.05 -6.34 13.41
C ASN A 401 -14.53 -4.91 13.66
N PRO A 402 -14.14 -4.54 14.89
CA PRO A 402 -13.72 -3.18 15.20
C PRO A 402 -12.31 -2.84 14.69
N LEU A 403 -11.54 -3.81 14.21
CA LEU A 403 -10.15 -3.65 13.75
C LEU A 403 -10.02 -3.66 12.22
N LEU A 404 -11.12 -3.89 11.50
CA LEU A 404 -11.12 -4.03 10.04
C LEU A 404 -12.31 -3.27 9.47
N THR A 405 -12.10 -2.49 8.42
CA THR A 405 -13.17 -1.79 7.70
C THR A 405 -12.98 -1.92 6.19
N VAL A 406 -14.07 -1.91 5.42
CA VAL A 406 -14.03 -1.69 3.97
C VAL A 406 -14.39 -0.23 3.72
N ALA A 407 -13.36 0.58 3.48
CA ALA A 407 -13.43 2.03 3.56
C ALA A 407 -13.89 2.69 2.24
N MET A 408 -13.30 2.27 1.12
CA MET A 408 -13.46 2.91 -0.20
C MET A 408 -13.51 1.86 -1.31
N LEU A 409 -13.84 2.30 -2.52
CA LEU A 409 -13.60 1.57 -3.76
C LEU A 409 -12.40 2.18 -4.51
N LYS A 410 -11.55 1.35 -5.14
CA LYS A 410 -10.39 1.79 -5.94
C LYS A 410 -10.78 1.94 -7.41
N SER A 411 -10.24 2.97 -8.08
CA SER A 411 -10.21 3.06 -9.54
C SER A 411 -8.83 3.46 -10.04
N PHE A 412 -8.47 3.01 -11.24
CA PHE A 412 -7.27 3.39 -11.99
C PHE A 412 -7.66 4.16 -13.25
N THR A 413 -7.10 5.35 -13.45
CA THR A 413 -7.38 6.17 -14.65
C THR A 413 -6.30 6.08 -15.72
N ASP A 414 -5.09 5.71 -15.30
CA ASP A 414 -3.89 5.50 -16.09
C ASP A 414 -2.86 4.73 -15.24
N GLY A 415 -1.69 4.50 -15.83
CA GLY A 415 -0.60 3.78 -15.19
C GLY A 415 0.45 4.65 -14.49
N SER A 416 1.73 4.38 -14.78
CA SER A 416 2.89 5.01 -14.13
C SER A 416 3.93 5.55 -15.13
N PRO A 417 4.71 6.59 -14.78
CA PRO A 417 5.73 7.15 -15.67
C PRO A 417 6.92 6.21 -15.81
N GLN A 418 7.26 5.45 -14.77
CA GLN A 418 8.31 4.41 -14.81
C GLN A 418 8.02 3.41 -15.91
N GLY A 419 6.75 3.05 -16.08
CA GLY A 419 6.27 2.12 -17.09
C GLY A 419 5.85 2.75 -18.41
N TYR A 420 5.96 4.07 -18.55
CA TYR A 420 5.48 4.84 -19.71
C TYR A 420 3.97 4.78 -19.96
N THR A 421 3.20 4.25 -19.01
CA THR A 421 1.75 4.09 -19.14
C THR A 421 0.95 5.25 -18.55
N ALA A 422 1.54 6.13 -17.74
CA ALA A 422 0.87 7.34 -17.27
C ALA A 422 0.44 8.24 -18.45
N PHE A 423 -0.78 8.76 -18.43
CA PHE A 423 -1.38 9.45 -19.57
C PHE A 423 -1.14 10.97 -19.53
N LEU A 424 -0.38 11.48 -20.49
CA LEU A 424 0.18 12.83 -20.49
C LEU A 424 -0.49 13.76 -21.51
N ASN A 425 -0.48 15.08 -21.24
CA ASN A 425 -0.92 16.08 -22.23
C ASN A 425 0.13 16.34 -23.32
N SER A 426 1.36 15.89 -23.13
CA SER A 426 2.48 16.07 -24.05
C SER A 426 3.38 14.84 -24.05
N PRO A 427 4.08 14.53 -25.15
CA PRO A 427 4.86 13.31 -25.27
C PRO A 427 5.88 13.11 -24.15
N TYR A 428 6.22 11.85 -23.86
CA TYR A 428 7.35 11.51 -23.00
C TYR A 428 8.66 12.12 -23.54
N MET A 429 9.62 12.39 -22.65
CA MET A 429 10.89 13.01 -23.03
C MET A 429 11.69 12.09 -23.97
N GLN A 430 11.76 10.80 -23.63
CA GLN A 430 12.37 9.76 -24.45
C GLN A 430 11.39 8.60 -24.55
N VAL A 431 11.36 7.94 -25.70
CA VAL A 431 10.56 6.73 -25.93
C VAL A 431 11.42 5.73 -26.68
N PHE A 432 11.16 4.45 -26.44
CA PHE A 432 11.90 3.32 -27.02
C PHE A 432 10.90 2.27 -27.51
N ALA A 433 11.35 1.28 -28.28
CA ALA A 433 10.45 0.19 -28.70
C ALA A 433 10.00 -0.59 -27.46
N PRO A 434 8.73 -1.01 -27.30
CA PRO A 434 7.69 -0.97 -28.32
C PRO A 434 6.95 0.36 -28.43
N PHE A 435 7.12 1.31 -27.51
CA PHE A 435 6.44 2.61 -27.49
C PHE A 435 6.69 3.50 -28.72
N THR A 436 7.79 3.30 -29.45
CA THR A 436 8.07 3.96 -30.75
C THR A 436 7.36 3.32 -31.94
N ASN A 437 6.71 2.16 -31.77
CA ASN A 437 6.06 1.45 -32.85
C ASN A 437 4.67 2.04 -33.15
N GLY A 438 4.57 2.80 -34.25
CA GLY A 438 3.31 3.38 -34.73
C GLY A 438 2.20 2.37 -35.08
N GLY A 439 2.53 1.08 -35.22
CA GLY A 439 1.56 0.00 -35.42
C GLY A 439 0.96 -0.56 -34.12
N ILE A 440 1.57 -0.25 -32.96
CA ILE A 440 1.07 -0.62 -31.63
C ILE A 440 0.48 0.62 -30.94
N PHE A 441 1.21 1.74 -31.00
CA PHE A 441 0.85 2.96 -30.26
C PHE A 441 0.69 4.18 -31.18
N PRO A 442 -0.32 5.05 -30.92
CA PRO A 442 -0.39 6.36 -31.55
C PRO A 442 0.89 7.18 -31.31
N GLN A 443 1.29 7.96 -32.33
CA GLN A 443 2.48 8.82 -32.28
C GLN A 443 2.10 10.31 -32.45
N PRO A 444 2.77 11.24 -31.74
CA PRO A 444 3.79 10.98 -30.72
C PRO A 444 3.18 10.33 -29.47
N TYR A 445 3.93 9.43 -28.83
CA TYR A 445 3.41 8.65 -27.71
C TYR A 445 3.28 9.48 -26.42
N VAL A 446 2.11 9.39 -25.79
CA VAL A 446 1.72 10.17 -24.60
C VAL A 446 1.25 9.29 -23.43
N GLY A 447 1.49 7.97 -23.48
CA GLY A 447 1.01 7.02 -22.47
C GLY A 447 -0.33 6.38 -22.82
N LEU A 448 -0.89 5.65 -21.85
CA LEU A 448 -2.11 4.86 -22.01
C LEU A 448 -3.22 5.39 -21.08
N PRO A 449 -4.31 5.95 -21.62
CA PRO A 449 -5.49 6.22 -20.81
C PRO A 449 -6.22 4.90 -20.55
N ASP A 450 -6.44 4.55 -19.29
CA ASP A 450 -7.27 3.39 -18.94
C ASP A 450 -8.75 3.76 -18.97
N LEU A 451 -9.06 5.00 -18.55
CA LEU A 451 -10.42 5.51 -18.51
C LEU A 451 -10.54 6.88 -19.17
N SER A 452 -11.62 7.05 -19.93
CA SER A 452 -12.11 8.37 -20.29
C SER A 452 -12.70 9.11 -19.08
N GLU A 453 -12.75 10.44 -19.15
CA GLU A 453 -13.43 11.29 -18.15
C GLU A 453 -14.86 10.81 -17.84
N GLN A 454 -15.63 10.42 -18.88
CA GLN A 454 -16.99 9.94 -18.72
C GLN A 454 -17.05 8.61 -17.94
N GLN A 455 -16.11 7.70 -18.18
CA GLN A 455 -16.02 6.44 -17.43
C GLN A 455 -15.65 6.72 -15.97
N ILE A 456 -14.71 7.62 -15.70
CA ILE A 456 -14.35 8.01 -14.32
C ILE A 456 -15.59 8.57 -13.59
N GLN A 457 -16.34 9.45 -14.25
CA GLN A 457 -17.57 10.04 -13.73
C GLN A 457 -18.64 8.97 -13.43
N GLN A 458 -18.81 7.99 -14.32
CA GLN A 458 -19.74 6.87 -14.12
C GLN A 458 -19.34 5.99 -12.93
N ARG A 459 -18.04 5.71 -12.75
CA ARG A 459 -17.52 4.95 -11.61
C ARG A 459 -17.77 5.67 -10.29
N LEU A 460 -17.53 6.98 -10.24
CA LEU A 460 -17.88 7.84 -9.09
C LEU A 460 -19.36 7.73 -8.73
N TYR A 461 -20.25 7.84 -9.72
CA TYR A 461 -21.69 7.69 -9.51
C TYR A 461 -22.08 6.32 -8.96
N ALA A 462 -21.49 5.25 -9.49
CA ALA A 462 -21.74 3.89 -9.02
C ALA A 462 -21.25 3.70 -7.57
N ALA A 463 -20.07 4.20 -7.21
CA ALA A 463 -19.54 4.10 -5.85
C ALA A 463 -20.40 4.87 -4.84
N HIS A 464 -20.74 6.13 -5.16
CA HIS A 464 -21.52 6.98 -4.27
C HIS A 464 -22.93 6.41 -4.05
N ALA A 465 -23.58 5.93 -5.12
CA ALA A 465 -24.87 5.26 -5.02
C ALA A 465 -24.81 3.96 -4.20
N ALA A 466 -23.67 3.26 -4.21
CA ALA A 466 -23.41 2.07 -3.40
C ALA A 466 -22.98 2.40 -1.96
N GLY A 467 -22.88 3.68 -1.59
CA GLY A 467 -22.51 4.09 -0.24
C GLY A 467 -21.01 3.99 0.06
N PHE A 468 -20.15 4.22 -0.94
CA PHE A 468 -18.70 4.26 -0.80
C PHE A 468 -18.11 5.58 -1.35
N PRO A 469 -17.12 6.18 -0.68
CA PRO A 469 -16.20 7.11 -1.33
C PRO A 469 -15.26 6.39 -2.32
N MET A 470 -14.66 7.16 -3.23
CA MET A 470 -13.73 6.67 -4.24
C MET A 470 -12.28 7.04 -3.91
N LEU A 471 -11.37 6.08 -4.10
CA LEU A 471 -9.92 6.30 -4.15
C LEU A 471 -9.47 6.23 -5.63
N ILE A 472 -9.12 7.37 -6.21
CA ILE A 472 -8.86 7.52 -7.65
C ILE A 472 -7.36 7.61 -7.90
N HIS A 473 -6.77 6.54 -8.41
CA HIS A 473 -5.41 6.54 -8.94
C HIS A 473 -5.33 7.35 -10.21
N GLN A 474 -4.46 8.33 -10.21
CA GLN A 474 -4.06 9.10 -11.38
C GLN A 474 -2.58 9.44 -11.26
N ILE A 475 -1.85 9.52 -12.38
CA ILE A 475 -0.46 9.97 -12.36
C ILE A 475 -0.20 11.02 -13.44
N GLY A 476 -0.52 10.71 -14.69
CA GLY A 476 -0.28 11.57 -15.83
C GLY A 476 -1.09 12.87 -15.78
N ASP A 477 -0.54 13.96 -16.30
CA ASP A 477 -1.20 15.28 -16.21
C ASP A 477 -2.51 15.37 -17.00
N ALA A 478 -2.68 14.55 -18.06
CA ALA A 478 -3.97 14.42 -18.75
C ALA A 478 -4.97 13.59 -17.93
N ALA A 479 -4.53 12.47 -17.33
CA ALA A 479 -5.36 11.67 -16.44
C ALA A 479 -5.83 12.45 -15.20
N ILE A 480 -4.94 13.21 -14.57
CA ILE A 480 -5.26 14.15 -13.48
C ILE A 480 -6.34 15.13 -13.93
N GLY A 481 -6.19 15.73 -15.12
CA GLY A 481 -7.18 16.64 -15.67
C GLY A 481 -8.56 16.00 -15.83
N ASN A 482 -8.62 14.78 -16.35
CA ASN A 482 -9.86 14.01 -16.48
C ASN A 482 -10.49 13.70 -15.12
N ALA A 483 -9.68 13.23 -14.16
CA ALA A 483 -10.15 12.89 -12.82
C ALA A 483 -10.70 14.12 -12.07
N VAL A 484 -10.00 15.27 -12.13
CA VAL A 484 -10.48 16.52 -11.51
C VAL A 484 -11.82 16.93 -12.11
N ARG A 485 -11.96 16.94 -13.44
CA ARG A 485 -13.24 17.30 -14.08
C ARG A 485 -14.37 16.33 -13.73
N ALA A 486 -14.08 15.04 -13.65
CA ALA A 486 -15.05 14.03 -13.24
C ALA A 486 -15.53 14.22 -11.79
N VAL A 487 -14.62 14.51 -10.85
CA VAL A 487 -14.96 14.82 -9.45
C VAL A 487 -15.74 16.14 -9.33
N MET A 488 -15.32 17.17 -10.06
CA MET A 488 -16.07 18.44 -10.09
C MET A 488 -17.48 18.25 -10.65
N ALA A 489 -17.63 17.45 -11.70
CA ALA A 489 -18.92 17.13 -12.29
C ALA A 489 -19.77 16.29 -11.34
N SER A 490 -19.17 15.36 -10.57
CA SER A 490 -19.93 14.50 -9.65
C SER A 490 -20.60 15.30 -8.54
N ALA A 491 -19.89 16.29 -7.99
CA ALA A 491 -20.39 17.16 -6.93
C ALA A 491 -21.57 18.07 -7.33
N THR A 492 -21.78 18.32 -8.63
CA THR A 492 -22.90 19.16 -9.11
C THR A 492 -24.21 18.40 -9.32
N LYS A 493 -24.17 17.07 -9.32
CA LYS A 493 -25.34 16.23 -9.57
C LYS A 493 -25.96 15.82 -8.25
N ASP A 494 -27.24 16.11 -8.06
CA ASP A 494 -27.99 15.76 -6.85
C ASP A 494 -27.75 14.28 -6.48
N HIS A 495 -27.28 14.07 -5.25
CA HIS A 495 -27.03 12.76 -4.63
C HIS A 495 -25.85 11.96 -5.21
N SER A 496 -24.92 12.61 -5.93
CA SER A 496 -23.71 11.99 -6.47
C SER A 496 -22.42 12.43 -5.76
N VAL A 497 -22.50 12.67 -4.45
CA VAL A 497 -21.37 12.97 -3.55
C VAL A 497 -21.05 11.75 -2.68
N PRO A 498 -19.82 11.62 -2.13
CA PRO A 498 -19.50 10.52 -1.24
C PRO A 498 -20.42 10.51 -0.01
N PRO A 499 -20.60 9.35 0.65
CA PRO A 499 -21.42 9.23 1.86
C PRO A 499 -21.09 10.27 2.92
N PRO A 500 -22.07 10.74 3.73
CA PRO A 500 -21.82 11.72 4.78
C PRO A 500 -20.67 11.33 5.71
N GLY A 501 -19.74 12.25 5.93
CA GLY A 501 -18.55 12.03 6.76
C GLY A 501 -17.42 11.25 6.08
N THR A 502 -17.54 10.92 4.79
CA THR A 502 -16.48 10.29 4.00
C THR A 502 -16.02 11.18 2.86
N HIS A 503 -14.85 10.88 2.29
CA HIS A 503 -14.16 11.77 1.36
C HIS A 503 -13.58 10.99 0.19
N ASP A 504 -13.78 11.51 -1.01
CA ASP A 504 -13.04 11.04 -2.18
C ASP A 504 -11.55 11.39 -2.05
N VAL A 505 -10.70 10.60 -2.69
CA VAL A 505 -9.25 10.75 -2.63
C VAL A 505 -8.68 10.84 -4.04
N MET A 506 -8.01 11.95 -4.32
CA MET A 506 -7.10 12.08 -5.46
C MET A 506 -5.78 11.44 -5.05
N LEU A 507 -5.49 10.25 -5.57
CA LEU A 507 -4.33 9.45 -5.19
C LEU A 507 -3.13 9.73 -6.11
N HIS A 508 -1.94 9.80 -5.51
CA HIS A 508 -0.64 10.17 -6.08
C HIS A 508 -0.53 11.63 -6.53
N ALA A 509 -1.30 12.04 -7.53
CA ALA A 509 -1.36 13.42 -8.02
C ALA A 509 -0.01 14.12 -8.28
N PRO A 510 1.01 13.45 -8.87
CA PRO A 510 2.35 14.03 -8.98
C PRO A 510 2.37 15.31 -9.81
N MET A 511 1.53 15.46 -10.83
CA MET A 511 1.55 16.63 -11.73
C MET A 511 0.31 17.51 -11.58
N ILE A 512 -0.39 17.44 -10.44
CA ILE A 512 -1.60 18.26 -10.23
C ILE A 512 -1.25 19.75 -10.17
N THR A 513 -1.99 20.54 -10.93
CA THR A 513 -1.73 21.98 -11.04
C THR A 513 -2.40 22.76 -9.92
N THR A 514 -1.85 23.92 -9.60
CA THR A 514 -2.46 24.90 -8.67
C THR A 514 -3.88 25.27 -9.06
N ALA A 515 -4.16 25.44 -10.36
CA ALA A 515 -5.49 25.74 -10.87
C ALA A 515 -6.49 24.59 -10.61
N GLN A 516 -6.06 23.33 -10.79
CA GLN A 516 -6.88 22.17 -10.46
C GLN A 516 -7.12 22.05 -8.95
N LEU A 517 -6.11 22.33 -8.12
CA LEU A 517 -6.28 22.38 -6.66
C LEU A 517 -7.25 23.49 -6.24
N ASP A 518 -7.22 24.64 -6.90
CA ASP A 518 -8.17 25.74 -6.65
C ASP A 518 -9.62 25.34 -7.00
N GLN A 519 -9.82 24.47 -8.00
CA GLN A 519 -11.14 23.87 -8.28
C GLN A 519 -11.55 22.90 -7.18
N LEU A 520 -10.68 21.93 -6.83
CA LEU A 520 -10.99 20.92 -5.81
C LEU A 520 -11.32 21.52 -4.44
N LYS A 521 -10.71 22.67 -4.10
CA LYS A 521 -10.97 23.41 -2.87
C LYS A 521 -12.44 23.83 -2.70
N THR A 522 -13.20 23.97 -3.79
CA THR A 522 -14.60 24.41 -3.71
C THR A 522 -15.59 23.30 -3.37
N LEU A 523 -15.13 22.05 -3.27
CA LEU A 523 -15.98 20.88 -3.04
C LEU A 523 -16.47 20.78 -1.59
N ASN A 524 -17.70 20.29 -1.43
CA ASN A 524 -18.30 19.96 -0.13
C ASN A 524 -19.12 18.65 -0.24
N PRO A 525 -18.76 17.56 0.48
CA PRO A 525 -17.60 17.46 1.36
C PRO A 525 -16.29 17.64 0.57
N GLY A 526 -15.24 18.13 1.24
CA GLY A 526 -13.93 18.32 0.62
C GLY A 526 -13.30 17.00 0.18
N VAL A 527 -12.29 17.09 -0.68
CA VAL A 527 -11.51 15.95 -1.19
C VAL A 527 -10.16 15.85 -0.47
N VAL A 528 -9.60 14.64 -0.39
CA VAL A 528 -8.21 14.42 0.03
C VAL A 528 -7.30 14.42 -1.20
N VAL A 529 -6.11 15.00 -1.06
CA VAL A 529 -5.02 14.80 -2.04
C VAL A 529 -3.91 14.03 -1.34
N SER A 530 -3.75 12.76 -1.73
CA SER A 530 -2.78 11.84 -1.15
C SER A 530 -1.56 11.75 -2.03
N ILE A 531 -0.38 12.07 -1.48
CA ILE A 531 0.86 12.26 -2.23
C ILE A 531 1.92 11.23 -1.84
N MET A 532 2.54 10.62 -2.85
CA MET A 532 3.66 9.71 -2.69
C MET A 532 5.00 10.45 -2.70
N SER A 533 5.34 11.09 -1.58
CA SER A 533 6.54 11.95 -1.52
C SER A 533 7.85 11.20 -1.76
N THR A 534 7.95 9.94 -1.37
CA THR A 534 9.13 9.09 -1.53
C THR A 534 9.49 8.80 -2.98
N ASN A 535 8.56 8.92 -3.93
CA ASN A 535 8.89 8.80 -5.35
C ASN A 535 9.88 9.87 -5.80
N VAL A 536 9.89 11.03 -5.16
CA VAL A 536 10.90 12.07 -5.38
C VAL A 536 12.29 11.55 -5.07
N TYR A 537 12.42 10.82 -3.95
CA TYR A 537 13.69 10.24 -3.54
C TYR A 537 14.14 9.16 -4.51
N TYR A 538 13.30 8.15 -4.75
CA TYR A 538 13.71 6.98 -5.52
C TYR A 538 13.74 7.18 -7.04
N TYR A 539 12.82 7.99 -7.58
CA TYR A 539 12.56 8.10 -9.02
C TYR A 539 12.67 9.52 -9.57
N GLY A 540 12.80 10.54 -8.72
CA GLY A 540 12.90 11.92 -9.19
C GLY A 540 14.04 12.08 -10.21
N LEU A 541 15.22 11.54 -9.91
CA LEU A 541 16.37 11.65 -10.81
C LEU A 541 16.17 10.97 -12.18
N PRO A 542 15.79 9.68 -12.28
CA PRO A 542 15.52 9.06 -13.58
C PRO A 542 14.34 9.70 -14.32
N GLU A 543 13.27 10.10 -13.62
CA GLU A 543 12.15 10.80 -14.25
C GLU A 543 12.58 12.11 -14.90
N CYS A 544 13.42 12.88 -14.22
CA CYS A 544 13.92 14.15 -14.74
C CYS A 544 14.86 13.96 -15.93
N GLN A 545 15.73 12.94 -15.89
CA GLN A 545 16.78 12.76 -16.90
C GLN A 545 16.31 12.04 -18.17
N GLN A 546 15.33 11.13 -18.06
CA GLN A 546 14.99 10.21 -19.16
C GLN A 546 13.50 10.16 -19.48
N VAL A 547 12.62 10.22 -18.47
CA VAL A 547 11.20 9.88 -18.65
C VAL A 547 10.33 11.11 -18.95
N LEU A 548 10.22 12.02 -17.98
CA LEU A 548 9.30 13.15 -18.02
C LEU A 548 10.00 14.47 -18.40
N GLY A 549 11.28 14.59 -18.08
CA GLY A 549 12.06 15.80 -18.30
C GLY A 549 11.91 16.83 -17.18
N PRO A 550 12.87 17.76 -17.05
CA PRO A 550 12.96 18.65 -15.89
C PRO A 550 11.74 19.56 -15.69
N GLN A 551 11.09 19.99 -16.76
CA GLN A 551 9.90 20.85 -16.66
C GLN A 551 8.74 20.18 -15.92
N ARG A 552 8.53 18.88 -16.13
CA ARG A 552 7.48 18.13 -15.43
C ARG A 552 7.94 17.65 -14.06
N THR A 553 9.20 17.21 -13.95
CA THR A 553 9.68 16.52 -12.75
C THR A 553 10.01 17.47 -11.58
N MET A 554 10.49 18.69 -11.83
CA MET A 554 11.02 19.53 -10.73
C MET A 554 10.00 19.86 -9.63
N ASN A 555 8.71 19.94 -9.97
CA ASN A 555 7.62 20.24 -9.04
C ASN A 555 6.64 19.06 -8.87
N ILE A 556 7.06 17.82 -9.16
CA ILE A 556 6.19 16.66 -8.92
C ILE A 556 5.82 16.53 -7.45
N TYR A 557 4.67 15.92 -7.18
CA TYR A 557 4.14 15.71 -5.84
C TYR A 557 4.03 17.03 -5.06
N PRO A 558 3.19 17.98 -5.50
CA PRO A 558 3.17 19.36 -5.02
C PRO A 558 2.46 19.51 -3.65
N ALA A 559 3.07 18.92 -2.62
CA ALA A 559 2.52 18.82 -1.27
C ALA A 559 2.29 20.19 -0.61
N ARG A 560 3.21 21.15 -0.83
CA ARG A 560 3.02 22.51 -0.32
C ARG A 560 1.84 23.18 -1.00
N ALA A 561 1.69 23.05 -2.32
CA ALA A 561 0.58 23.65 -3.04
C ALA A 561 -0.79 23.16 -2.55
N VAL A 562 -0.91 21.88 -2.17
CA VAL A 562 -2.10 21.30 -1.52
C VAL A 562 -2.33 21.96 -0.16
N ARG A 563 -1.31 21.96 0.70
CA ARG A 563 -1.38 22.51 2.07
C ARG A 563 -1.73 23.99 2.08
N ASP A 564 -1.06 24.80 1.27
CA ASP A 564 -1.25 26.26 1.20
C ASP A 564 -2.70 26.64 0.78
N ARG A 565 -3.43 25.73 0.15
CA ARG A 565 -4.84 25.91 -0.23
C ARG A 565 -5.84 25.51 0.85
N GLY A 566 -5.40 24.87 1.92
CA GLY A 566 -6.27 24.32 2.96
C GLY A 566 -6.98 23.02 2.58
N LEU A 567 -6.49 22.32 1.55
CA LEU A 567 -6.92 20.96 1.24
C LEU A 567 -6.29 19.96 2.23
N HIS A 568 -6.94 18.83 2.45
CA HIS A 568 -6.37 17.77 3.29
C HIS A 568 -5.29 17.02 2.51
N LEU A 569 -4.04 17.29 2.87
CA LEU A 569 -2.86 16.58 2.38
C LEU A 569 -2.64 15.32 3.20
N THR A 570 -2.53 14.17 2.55
CA THR A 570 -1.96 12.96 3.14
C THR A 570 -0.67 12.56 2.41
N LEU A 571 0.21 11.84 3.10
CA LEU A 571 1.43 11.27 2.54
C LEU A 571 1.34 9.76 2.63
N HIS A 572 1.93 9.05 1.67
CA HIS A 572 1.94 7.60 1.66
C HIS A 572 3.15 7.02 0.93
N SER A 573 3.53 5.80 1.30
CA SER A 573 4.63 5.06 0.67
C SER A 573 4.20 4.24 -0.54
N ASP A 574 2.90 3.99 -0.69
CA ASP A 574 2.39 3.02 -1.67
C ASP A 574 3.11 1.67 -1.56
N THR A 575 3.39 1.26 -0.32
CA THR A 575 4.19 0.07 -0.04
C THR A 575 3.60 -1.13 -0.79
N PRO A 576 4.39 -1.94 -1.52
CA PRO A 576 5.84 -2.04 -1.47
C PRO A 576 6.61 -1.19 -2.50
N VAL A 577 5.98 -0.27 -3.24
CA VAL A 577 6.68 0.59 -4.20
C VAL A 577 7.79 1.38 -3.50
N THR A 578 7.48 1.95 -2.33
CA THR A 578 8.51 2.43 -1.38
C THR A 578 8.19 1.94 0.03
N PRO A 579 9.15 2.02 0.98
CA PRO A 579 9.00 1.26 2.22
C PRO A 579 8.28 2.10 3.29
N PRO A 580 7.49 1.50 4.19
CA PRO A 580 6.50 2.17 5.03
C PRO A 580 7.14 2.90 6.21
N TYR A 581 7.94 3.94 5.96
CA TYR A 581 8.77 4.61 6.97
C TYR A 581 8.37 6.08 7.10
N PRO A 582 7.40 6.43 7.97
CA PRO A 582 6.74 7.73 7.93
C PRO A 582 7.70 8.89 8.22
N LEU A 583 8.68 8.71 9.11
CA LEU A 583 9.71 9.73 9.36
C LEU A 583 10.63 9.97 8.15
N PHE A 584 10.91 8.92 7.36
CA PHE A 584 11.65 9.04 6.12
C PHE A 584 10.80 9.75 5.06
N GLU A 585 9.51 9.40 4.93
CA GLU A 585 8.59 10.10 4.02
C GLU A 585 8.47 11.59 4.36
N ILE A 586 8.32 11.93 5.65
CA ILE A 586 8.31 13.32 6.11
C ILE A 586 9.63 14.01 5.76
N TRP A 587 10.77 13.34 5.95
CA TRP A 587 12.06 13.89 5.56
C TRP A 587 12.17 14.15 4.06
N VAL A 588 11.67 13.26 3.20
CA VAL A 588 11.62 13.50 1.75
C VAL A 588 10.71 14.69 1.43
N GLY A 589 9.55 14.80 2.07
CA GLY A 589 8.66 15.96 1.92
C GLY A 589 9.29 17.29 2.36
N VAL A 590 10.15 17.27 3.37
CA VAL A 590 10.84 18.46 3.91
C VAL A 590 12.09 18.82 3.12
N THR A 591 12.85 17.84 2.64
CA THR A 591 14.15 18.07 1.98
C THR A 591 14.07 18.06 0.46
N ARG A 592 13.10 17.34 -0.12
CA ARG A 592 12.97 17.10 -1.56
C ARG A 592 14.24 16.48 -2.19
N GLN A 593 15.00 15.73 -1.41
CA GLN A 593 16.23 15.10 -1.86
C GLN A 593 15.93 13.88 -2.75
N THR A 594 16.70 13.72 -3.81
CA THR A 594 16.70 12.53 -4.68
C THR A 594 17.86 11.60 -4.32
N GLN A 595 17.68 10.30 -4.50
CA GLN A 595 18.75 9.33 -4.48
C GLN A 595 19.62 9.45 -5.72
N GLN A 596 20.93 9.30 -5.56
CA GLN A 596 21.87 9.17 -6.67
C GLN A 596 22.79 7.97 -6.44
N PRO A 597 22.41 6.78 -6.91
CA PRO A 597 23.26 5.60 -6.77
C PRO A 597 24.57 5.72 -7.56
N PRO A 598 25.70 5.16 -7.08
CA PRO A 598 26.99 5.30 -7.75
C PRO A 598 27.06 4.77 -9.19
N TRP A 599 26.28 3.74 -9.52
CA TRP A 599 26.20 3.16 -10.88
C TRP A 599 25.25 3.94 -11.81
N TYR A 600 24.49 4.90 -11.28
CA TYR A 600 23.57 5.75 -12.02
C TYR A 600 23.95 7.24 -11.87
N PRO A 601 24.92 7.73 -12.66
CA PRO A 601 25.40 9.10 -12.55
C PRO A 601 24.34 10.12 -13.00
N ASN A 602 24.27 11.25 -12.29
CA ASN A 602 23.51 12.42 -12.72
C ASN A 602 24.28 13.16 -13.83
N ARG A 603 23.76 13.09 -15.05
CA ARG A 603 24.33 13.68 -16.27
C ARG A 603 23.89 15.12 -16.51
N ASN A 604 22.83 15.55 -15.84
CA ASN A 604 22.25 16.86 -16.05
C ASN A 604 21.98 17.57 -14.71
N THR A 605 23.05 17.74 -13.92
CA THR A 605 22.97 18.32 -12.57
C THR A 605 22.43 19.76 -12.54
N ARG A 606 22.48 20.48 -13.67
CA ARG A 606 21.95 21.85 -13.79
C ARG A 606 20.44 21.89 -13.88
N THR A 607 19.81 21.04 -14.70
CA THR A 607 18.35 21.05 -14.86
C THR A 607 17.66 19.95 -14.06
N CYS A 608 18.38 18.90 -13.69
CA CYS A 608 17.97 17.79 -12.82
C CYS A 608 18.88 17.70 -11.59
N PRO A 609 18.89 18.70 -10.69
CA PRO A 609 19.68 18.66 -9.46
C PRO A 609 19.21 17.53 -8.53
N VAL A 610 20.05 17.09 -7.60
CA VAL A 610 19.67 16.06 -6.61
C VAL A 610 18.74 16.56 -5.50
N VAL A 611 18.36 17.84 -5.55
CA VAL A 611 17.39 18.45 -4.65
C VAL A 611 16.35 19.15 -5.51
N PHE A 612 15.11 18.66 -5.46
CA PHE A 612 14.00 19.22 -6.23
C PHE A 612 13.31 20.35 -5.47
N ALA A 613 14.09 21.39 -5.17
CA ALA A 613 13.64 22.62 -4.56
C ALA A 613 14.59 23.78 -4.94
N ASN A 614 14.06 25.01 -5.02
CA ASN A 614 14.85 26.23 -5.26
C ASN A 614 15.69 26.19 -6.56
N ASN A 615 15.23 25.50 -7.60
CA ASN A 615 15.94 25.45 -8.88
C ASN A 615 15.69 26.75 -9.68
N PRO A 616 16.72 27.53 -10.06
CA PRO A 616 16.53 28.75 -10.83
C PRO A 616 15.92 28.54 -12.23
N ALA A 617 16.11 27.36 -12.83
CA ALA A 617 15.59 27.05 -14.16
C ALA A 617 14.10 26.67 -14.14
N TYR A 618 13.63 26.13 -13.02
CA TYR A 618 12.25 25.68 -12.81
C TYR A 618 11.82 26.12 -11.40
N PRO A 619 11.48 27.40 -11.21
CA PRO A 619 11.21 27.94 -9.89
C PRO A 619 9.94 27.32 -9.30
N GLY A 620 10.08 26.82 -8.08
CA GLY A 620 9.06 26.13 -7.31
C GLY A 620 9.69 25.57 -6.04
N ASP A 621 8.90 25.44 -4.99
CA ASP A 621 9.35 24.88 -3.71
C ASP A 621 8.19 24.17 -3.03
N GLU A 622 8.04 22.89 -3.35
CA GLU A 622 6.99 22.02 -2.83
C GLU A 622 7.33 21.40 -1.47
N ARG A 623 8.39 21.89 -0.80
CA ARG A 623 8.74 21.45 0.56
C ARG A 623 7.64 21.83 1.56
N ILE A 624 7.35 20.90 2.46
CA ILE A 624 6.44 21.09 3.60
C ILE A 624 7.22 21.16 4.91
N SER A 625 6.58 21.60 6.00
CA SER A 625 7.18 21.53 7.33
C SER A 625 7.10 20.12 7.92
N ILE A 626 7.92 19.81 8.93
CA ILE A 626 7.81 18.55 9.68
C ILE A 626 6.40 18.41 10.29
N LEU A 627 5.82 19.50 10.80
CA LEU A 627 4.47 19.49 11.37
C LEU A 627 3.40 19.13 10.32
N ASP A 628 3.50 19.70 9.12
CA ASP A 628 2.58 19.35 8.01
C ASP A 628 2.71 17.86 7.66
N GLY A 629 3.95 17.33 7.65
CA GLY A 629 4.21 15.89 7.46
C GLY A 629 3.60 15.01 8.55
N ILE A 630 3.72 15.39 9.83
CA ILE A 630 3.08 14.65 10.93
C ILE A 630 1.55 14.69 10.79
N LYS A 631 0.96 15.85 10.46
CA LYS A 631 -0.49 15.98 10.18
C LYS A 631 -0.93 15.04 9.05
N ALA A 632 -0.11 14.90 8.01
CA ALA A 632 -0.39 14.04 6.86
C ALA A 632 -0.53 12.54 7.21
N PHE A 633 0.15 12.07 8.27
CA PHE A 633 0.05 10.70 8.79
C PHE A 633 -0.85 10.55 10.02
N THR A 634 -1.47 11.64 10.51
CA THR A 634 -2.26 11.61 11.75
C THR A 634 -3.64 12.23 11.52
N THR A 635 -3.82 13.52 11.78
CA THR A 635 -5.13 14.18 11.68
C THR A 635 -5.71 14.13 10.27
N ASN A 636 -4.90 14.35 9.23
CA ASN A 636 -5.41 14.36 7.86
C ASN A 636 -5.71 12.94 7.36
N ALA A 637 -4.87 11.97 7.74
CA ALA A 637 -5.10 10.56 7.40
C ALA A 637 -6.33 9.99 8.13
N ALA A 638 -6.58 10.39 9.39
CA ALA A 638 -7.82 10.05 10.08
C ALA A 638 -9.05 10.65 9.37
N TRP A 639 -8.94 11.93 8.94
CA TRP A 639 -10.00 12.60 8.20
C TRP A 639 -10.30 11.93 6.86
N GLN A 640 -9.30 11.43 6.13
CA GLN A 640 -9.50 10.66 4.89
C GLN A 640 -10.50 9.50 5.07
N TYR A 641 -10.51 8.86 6.23
CA TYR A 641 -11.42 7.76 6.56
C TYR A 641 -12.68 8.20 7.33
N GLY A 642 -12.91 9.50 7.50
CA GLY A 642 -14.03 10.01 8.30
C GLY A 642 -13.91 9.76 9.80
N MET A 643 -12.70 9.45 10.30
CA MET A 643 -12.48 9.11 11.69
C MET A 643 -12.31 10.36 12.54
N THR A 644 -13.20 10.53 13.52
CA THR A 644 -13.14 11.67 14.47
C THR A 644 -12.51 11.30 15.80
N ASP A 645 -12.29 10.01 16.07
CA ASP A 645 -11.75 9.51 17.33
C ASP A 645 -10.30 9.01 17.23
N ARG A 646 -9.58 9.41 16.16
CA ARG A 646 -8.18 9.11 15.85
C ARG A 646 -7.47 10.30 15.22
N GLY A 647 -6.14 10.19 15.08
CA GLY A 647 -5.29 11.23 14.49
C GLY A 647 -4.91 12.34 15.49
N SER A 648 -5.53 12.39 16.66
CA SER A 648 -5.16 13.25 17.79
C SER A 648 -5.27 12.51 19.13
N LEU A 649 -4.58 13.02 20.15
CA LEU A 649 -4.62 12.51 21.52
C LEU A 649 -5.55 13.38 22.36
N ALA A 650 -6.83 13.02 22.37
CA ALA A 650 -7.86 13.66 23.18
C ALA A 650 -8.62 12.63 24.03
N THR A 651 -9.25 13.06 25.11
CA THR A 651 -10.11 12.19 25.92
C THR A 651 -11.21 11.55 25.04
N SER A 652 -11.49 10.28 25.29
CA SER A 652 -12.42 9.40 24.56
C SER A 652 -11.93 8.91 23.18
N ASN A 653 -10.85 9.48 22.61
CA ASN A 653 -10.25 8.93 21.40
C ASN A 653 -9.75 7.50 21.62
N VAL A 654 -9.64 6.73 20.54
CA VAL A 654 -8.91 5.46 20.58
C VAL A 654 -7.46 5.76 20.96
N ALA A 655 -6.90 4.95 21.86
CA ALA A 655 -5.53 5.11 22.32
C ALA A 655 -4.54 4.53 21.31
N ASP A 656 -4.43 5.22 20.19
CA ASP A 656 -3.46 4.97 19.12
C ASP A 656 -2.31 5.99 19.23
N MET A 657 -1.11 5.52 19.56
CA MET A 657 0.06 6.35 19.81
C MET A 657 1.32 5.75 19.21
N VAL A 658 2.24 6.61 18.79
CA VAL A 658 3.64 6.23 18.53
C VAL A 658 4.53 6.87 19.60
N ILE A 659 5.50 6.09 20.09
CA ILE A 659 6.50 6.55 21.06
C ILE A 659 7.84 6.67 20.33
N LEU A 660 8.37 7.87 20.26
CA LEU A 660 9.62 8.22 19.59
C LEU A 660 10.71 8.58 20.59
N SER A 661 11.96 8.24 20.27
CA SER A 661 13.10 8.51 21.16
C SER A 661 13.41 9.99 21.36
N SER A 662 12.93 10.86 20.47
CA SER A 662 13.08 12.31 20.54
C SER A 662 11.91 13.01 19.85
N ASN A 663 11.75 14.31 20.10
CA ASN A 663 10.70 15.13 19.51
C ASN A 663 11.07 15.52 18.06
N PRO A 664 10.31 15.08 17.03
CA PRO A 664 10.56 15.50 15.66
C PRO A 664 10.32 17.00 15.43
N LEU A 665 9.60 17.67 16.33
CA LEU A 665 9.34 19.11 16.30
C LEU A 665 10.30 19.92 17.19
N ASP A 666 11.35 19.30 17.73
CA ASP A 666 12.39 20.03 18.45
C ASP A 666 13.04 21.08 17.52
N PRO A 667 13.29 22.31 17.99
CA PRO A 667 13.89 23.36 17.16
C PRO A 667 15.19 22.96 16.46
N SER A 668 16.01 22.09 17.08
CA SER A 668 17.23 21.57 16.45
C SER A 668 16.95 20.64 15.27
N VAL A 669 15.90 19.81 15.36
CA VAL A 669 15.44 18.92 14.29
C VAL A 669 14.76 19.73 13.18
N VAL A 670 13.95 20.74 13.53
CA VAL A 670 13.33 21.64 12.55
C VAL A 670 14.40 22.43 11.78
N ALA A 671 15.46 22.88 12.44
CA ALA A 671 16.58 23.59 11.80
C ALA A 671 17.46 22.66 10.96
N ASN A 672 17.57 21.39 11.32
CA ASN A 672 18.30 20.36 10.56
C ASN A 672 17.47 19.08 10.40
N PRO A 673 16.62 19.01 9.36
CA PRO A 673 15.72 17.87 9.14
C PRO A 673 16.41 16.52 9.01
N ASN A 674 17.71 16.48 8.66
CA ASN A 674 18.48 15.23 8.63
C ASN A 674 18.56 14.55 10.01
N LEU A 675 18.31 15.27 11.11
CA LEU A 675 18.24 14.67 12.44
C LEU A 675 17.01 13.76 12.63
N LEU A 676 16.00 13.82 11.76
CA LEU A 676 14.88 12.87 11.77
C LEU A 676 15.37 11.42 11.65
N GLN A 677 16.46 11.17 10.92
CA GLN A 677 17.05 9.84 10.76
C GLN A 677 17.57 9.23 12.06
N ASN A 678 17.75 10.04 13.11
CA ASN A 678 18.23 9.58 14.42
C ASN A 678 17.08 9.25 15.38
N ILE A 679 15.84 9.55 15.00
CA ILE A 679 14.67 9.34 15.85
C ILE A 679 14.19 7.90 15.67
N ARG A 680 14.25 7.13 16.76
CA ARG A 680 13.83 5.73 16.79
C ARG A 680 12.41 5.61 17.28
N THR A 681 11.62 4.73 16.67
CA THR A 681 10.36 4.28 17.25
C THR A 681 10.65 3.31 18.40
N LEU A 682 10.31 3.68 19.62
CA LEU A 682 10.53 2.87 20.81
C LEU A 682 9.40 1.86 21.04
N ALA A 683 8.17 2.25 20.74
CA ALA A 683 6.97 1.43 20.89
C ALA A 683 5.80 2.05 20.12
N THR A 684 4.79 1.22 19.91
CA THR A 684 3.51 1.61 19.32
C THR A 684 2.40 1.20 20.27
N VAL A 685 1.39 2.03 20.44
CA VAL A 685 0.18 1.70 21.18
C VAL A 685 -0.96 1.67 20.18
N SER A 686 -1.63 0.53 20.07
CA SER A 686 -2.73 0.34 19.11
C SER A 686 -3.93 -0.22 19.84
N TYR A 687 -5.05 0.51 19.80
CA TYR A 687 -6.24 0.26 20.63
C TYR A 687 -5.87 0.10 22.12
N GLY A 688 -4.98 0.95 22.62
CA GLY A 688 -4.51 0.94 24.01
C GLY A 688 -3.56 -0.19 24.38
N ARG A 689 -3.19 -1.06 23.44
CA ARG A 689 -2.22 -2.14 23.68
C ARG A 689 -0.81 -1.65 23.44
N TYR A 690 0.04 -1.72 24.45
CA TYR A 690 1.44 -1.33 24.34
C TYR A 690 2.27 -2.42 23.64
N ILE A 691 2.86 -2.08 22.50
CA ILE A 691 3.66 -2.97 21.66
C ILE A 691 5.10 -2.43 21.63
N PRO A 692 6.04 -3.03 22.40
CA PRO A 692 7.44 -2.59 22.37
C PRO A 692 8.07 -2.87 21.00
N ASN A 693 8.90 -1.95 20.52
CA ASN A 693 9.66 -2.19 19.30
C ASN A 693 10.91 -3.05 19.61
N PRO A 694 11.02 -4.29 19.10
CA PRO A 694 12.19 -5.15 19.36
C PRO A 694 13.49 -4.58 18.79
N THR A 695 13.42 -3.70 17.79
CA THR A 695 14.60 -3.05 17.17
C THR A 695 14.84 -1.63 17.69
N ALA A 696 14.17 -1.21 18.79
CA ALA A 696 14.28 0.14 19.36
C ALA A 696 15.72 0.58 19.71
N ASN A 697 16.65 -0.37 19.88
CA ASN A 697 18.05 -0.08 20.16
C ASN A 697 18.89 0.18 18.90
N GLN A 698 18.40 -0.18 17.72
CA GLN A 698 19.07 0.03 16.44
C GLN A 698 18.68 1.42 15.89
N PRO A 699 19.62 2.18 15.29
CA PRO A 699 19.26 3.39 14.57
C PRO A 699 18.38 3.02 13.36
N PRO A 700 17.48 3.93 12.92
CA PRO A 700 16.76 3.76 11.66
C PRO A 700 17.76 3.58 10.51
N VAL A 701 17.50 2.63 9.61
CA VAL A 701 18.30 2.47 8.40
C VAL A 701 17.62 3.24 7.29
N TRP A 702 18.14 4.43 7.00
CA TRP A 702 17.70 5.23 5.87
C TRP A 702 18.66 4.99 4.69
N PRO A 703 18.21 5.17 3.44
CA PRO A 703 19.07 5.02 2.28
C PRO A 703 20.03 6.22 2.27
N ASN A 704 21.33 5.96 2.26
CA ASN A 704 22.35 7.00 2.07
C ASN A 704 22.65 7.22 0.59
#